data_AF-A0A944Y881-F1
#
_entry.id   AF-A0A944Y881-F1
#
_cell.length_a   1.000
_cell.length_b   1.000
_cell.length_c   1.000
_cell.angle_alpha   90.00
_cell.angle_beta   90.00
_cell.angle_gamma   90.00
#
_symmetry.space_group_name_H-M   'P 1'
#
loop_
_entity.id
_entity.type
_entity.pdbx_description
1 polymer ?
#
loop_
_entity_poly.entity_id
_entity_poly.type
_entity_poly.pdbx_seq_one_letter_code
_entity_poly.pdbx_strand_id
1 'polypeptide(L)'
;MTRSINLHKLLLSTAISTMFGLAALSTNAYAVVPNDNNTADEIIDEDGGVNGVGIFYANGICTGTLINPRTVIFAAHCVNYRAAGDYGTSVPAAFAFEVDSLPGLQNWFANNFTSNPELFVYNVNEIIYNEDSLRTGFLEGDVALASLDTPAANVPTWALLFSPLPTPLGPGDTGYDPALGTGYHVNITGYGRSGIGSQGSIYGIDWRRRAAENMLGALTSLDASGDFLYGGGSGLPQNLYLTDFDDPDQTNIYDINVYQDDALPNEGTTAGGDSGGPLILDAENNVLTAEDLVLGVLSGGSRYFNGQVFSSYGGSSFYQPLFLFSDYIAANNPYRYVSTLEGDGDWEDPLHWQSDLDPNYRIIDSSGNVVNGFPETQPFGVQDSGNSGFGVICNDFSGDNAGDACRDISTGNPAPPSRNGGTDVITSNEITANLESQSGGDPLPSPTIDNGLAGATNFIPDNIDLAPGLNGRRYFEVSMSNAGITTLSSTRMIDRLNVGGNAELVIGSAGNLTSLMDINQTGGHISVDGVLNSVGDYTLFFGYLTGAGILNSPFLTNIAGTIAPGDIGNIETLTVDGSAVLSSGSSLMIDIGSNGISDVLSITGDSSLGGTVFFNPNLGVRSGNTYTFLTTSGLQSGELSAANISSILTPVLTHNINSVTALIEAGSYNNAISTSNSLHASYAKLLDSNRDLGGLDAVYATLDLSSDSQIQEVLTSWAPEAEMTVRSLAKATTDTLSQFHSSRLRIMETGSWSGGSISVMGSPGKIASHQDAMAPMSNVKVSDMDNEASIKTNKKIADDYSIYLAGSFIDGSASVMPFSSNLEKEHFDGWTLSAGIEHAVSEKIKLGA
;
A
#
# COMPACT_ATOMS: atom_id res chain seq x y z
N MET A 1 -87.61 16.45 22.06
CA MET A 1 -86.37 17.07 22.57
C MET A 1 -85.19 16.31 21.99
N THR A 2 -84.40 17.00 21.15
CA THR A 2 -82.95 16.79 20.83
C THR A 2 -82.47 15.37 20.43
N ARG A 3 -82.39 15.09 19.12
CA ARG A 3 -81.20 15.15 18.20
C ARG A 3 -80.27 13.91 18.31
N SER A 4 -80.41 12.93 17.39
CA SER A 4 -79.63 12.71 16.13
C SER A 4 -78.33 11.93 16.40
N ILE A 5 -78.32 10.59 16.28
CA ILE A 5 -78.16 9.69 15.10
C ILE A 5 -76.70 9.40 14.73
N ASN A 6 -76.44 8.09 14.64
CA ASN A 6 -75.28 7.32 14.17
C ASN A 6 -74.48 7.89 12.98
N LEU A 7 -73.30 7.28 12.78
CA LEU A 7 -72.51 7.16 11.53
C LEU A 7 -71.22 8.02 11.49
N HIS A 8 -70.18 7.68 12.25
CA HIS A 8 -68.77 8.10 12.03
C HIS A 8 -67.78 6.97 12.39
N LYS A 9 -67.91 5.82 11.71
CA LYS A 9 -66.74 5.13 11.14
C LYS A 9 -66.53 5.79 9.78
N LEU A 10 -65.28 5.94 9.35
CA LEU A 10 -64.93 6.25 7.94
C LEU A 10 -65.22 7.70 7.51
N LEU A 11 -64.36 8.66 7.89
CA LEU A 11 -64.08 9.96 7.21
C LEU A 11 -63.29 10.89 8.15
N LEU A 12 -61.97 10.72 8.18
CA LEU A 12 -61.00 11.80 8.41
C LEU A 12 -59.72 11.43 7.65
N SER A 13 -59.92 11.26 6.35
CA SER A 13 -58.96 11.50 5.30
C SER A 13 -59.41 12.79 4.59
N THR A 14 -58.51 13.77 4.45
CA THR A 14 -58.33 14.71 3.32
C THR A 14 -57.73 16.05 3.78
N ALA A 15 -56.73 16.51 3.01
CA ALA A 15 -55.79 17.64 3.18
C ALA A 15 -54.57 17.31 4.07
N ILE A 16 -53.36 17.03 3.57
CA ILE A 16 -52.70 17.49 2.34
C ILE A 16 -52.09 16.28 1.61
N SER A 17 -52.64 16.04 0.43
CA SER A 17 -52.09 15.21 -0.63
C SER A 17 -51.73 16.17 -1.77
N THR A 18 -50.43 16.36 -1.98
CA THR A 18 -49.77 16.89 -3.19
C THR A 18 -48.33 16.39 -3.06
N MET A 19 -47.74 15.54 -3.89
CA MET A 19 -48.06 14.89 -5.16
C MET A 19 -47.07 13.71 -5.20
N PHE A 20 -47.48 12.52 -5.65
CA PHE A 20 -46.69 11.54 -6.41
C PHE A 20 -47.50 10.25 -6.43
N GLY A 21 -48.40 10.17 -7.41
CA GLY A 21 -48.96 8.91 -7.85
C GLY A 21 -47.95 8.22 -8.76
N LEU A 22 -47.70 6.94 -8.53
CA LEU A 22 -47.18 6.05 -9.57
C LEU A 22 -48.08 6.19 -10.81
N ALA A 23 -47.57 6.84 -11.84
CA ALA A 23 -48.08 6.79 -13.19
C ALA A 23 -46.90 6.50 -14.12
N ALA A 24 -46.85 5.26 -14.61
CA ALA A 24 -46.10 4.92 -15.81
C ALA A 24 -46.71 5.67 -16.99
N LEU A 25 -46.15 6.83 -17.32
CA LEU A 25 -46.13 7.43 -18.65
C LEU A 25 -44.77 8.14 -18.78
N SER A 26 -43.88 7.51 -19.54
CA SER A 26 -42.61 8.08 -19.98
C SER A 26 -42.84 9.43 -20.65
N THR A 27 -42.40 10.50 -20.00
CA THR A 27 -41.95 11.71 -20.67
C THR A 27 -40.50 11.89 -20.26
N ASN A 28 -39.60 11.73 -21.23
CA ASN A 28 -38.16 11.98 -21.08
C ASN A 28 -37.94 13.41 -20.56
N ALA A 29 -36.96 13.61 -19.70
CA ALA A 29 -36.90 14.80 -18.85
C ALA A 29 -35.46 15.15 -18.39
N TYR A 30 -34.51 15.27 -19.30
CA TYR A 30 -33.49 16.31 -19.41
C TYR A 30 -32.98 17.17 -18.20
N ALA A 31 -31.64 17.28 -18.03
CA ALA A 31 -30.81 18.14 -17.12
C ALA A 31 -29.79 19.02 -17.91
N VAL A 32 -29.42 20.23 -17.46
CA VAL A 32 -28.65 21.22 -18.27
C VAL A 32 -29.35 21.61 -19.58
N VAL A 33 -29.56 22.90 -19.86
CA VAL A 33 -30.15 23.35 -21.14
C VAL A 33 -29.03 23.49 -22.18
N PRO A 34 -28.95 22.64 -23.22
CA PRO A 34 -27.98 22.82 -24.29
C PRO A 34 -28.38 23.98 -25.21
N ASN A 35 -27.40 24.52 -25.93
CA ASN A 35 -27.65 25.34 -27.10
C ASN A 35 -28.48 24.57 -28.16
N ASP A 36 -29.05 25.30 -29.10
CA ASP A 36 -29.94 24.78 -30.16
C ASP A 36 -29.19 23.89 -31.17
N ASN A 37 -27.85 23.80 -31.09
CA ASN A 37 -27.05 22.88 -31.89
C ASN A 37 -27.11 21.43 -31.38
N ASN A 38 -27.48 21.25 -30.11
CA ASN A 38 -27.55 19.96 -29.45
C ASN A 38 -28.93 19.71 -28.85
N THR A 39 -29.31 18.44 -28.76
CA THR A 39 -30.49 18.02 -28.03
C THR A 39 -30.12 17.56 -26.63
N ALA A 40 -31.08 17.64 -25.72
CA ALA A 40 -30.82 17.22 -24.36
C ALA A 40 -30.59 15.70 -24.18
N ASP A 41 -30.90 14.85 -25.17
CA ASP A 41 -30.49 13.44 -25.14
C ASP A 41 -29.03 13.26 -25.62
N GLU A 42 -28.50 14.17 -26.45
CA GLU A 42 -27.12 14.10 -26.98
C GLU A 42 -26.08 14.49 -25.93
N ILE A 43 -26.46 15.27 -24.91
CA ILE A 43 -25.55 15.73 -23.85
C ILE A 43 -25.62 14.89 -22.56
N ILE A 44 -26.20 13.67 -22.63
CA ILE A 44 -26.19 12.74 -21.49
C ILE A 44 -24.75 12.30 -21.24
N ASP A 45 -24.32 12.45 -19.99
CA ASP A 45 -22.96 12.17 -19.54
C ASP A 45 -22.81 10.67 -19.25
N GLU A 46 -22.81 9.86 -20.31
CA GLU A 46 -22.65 8.40 -20.23
C GLU A 46 -21.17 7.97 -20.10
N ASP A 47 -20.25 8.85 -20.48
CA ASP A 47 -18.82 8.53 -20.51
C ASP A 47 -18.28 8.28 -19.09
N GLY A 48 -17.62 7.13 -18.91
CA GLY A 48 -17.03 6.73 -17.63
C GLY A 48 -18.03 6.24 -16.56
N GLY A 49 -19.35 6.33 -16.78
CA GLY A 49 -20.36 5.88 -15.81
C GLY A 49 -20.44 6.78 -14.57
N VAL A 50 -20.27 6.23 -13.37
CA VAL A 50 -20.22 7.03 -12.14
C VAL A 50 -18.96 7.91 -12.13
N ASN A 51 -19.11 9.22 -11.88
CA ASN A 51 -17.99 10.17 -11.93
C ASN A 51 -17.85 11.04 -10.68
N GLY A 52 -18.63 10.79 -9.62
CA GLY A 52 -18.61 11.59 -8.39
C GLY A 52 -19.55 12.79 -8.37
N VAL A 53 -20.19 13.14 -9.49
CA VAL A 53 -21.32 14.08 -9.49
C VAL A 53 -22.60 13.30 -9.28
N GLY A 54 -23.36 13.67 -8.25
CA GLY A 54 -24.52 12.91 -7.79
C GLY A 54 -25.76 13.78 -7.57
N ILE A 55 -26.92 13.14 -7.62
CA ILE A 55 -28.21 13.75 -7.35
C ILE A 55 -28.56 13.61 -5.86
N PHE A 56 -29.05 14.69 -5.26
CA PHE A 56 -29.55 14.74 -3.90
C PHE A 56 -31.04 14.36 -3.84
N TYR A 57 -31.36 13.31 -3.08
CA TYR A 57 -32.71 12.88 -2.78
C TYR A 57 -33.17 13.44 -1.43
N ALA A 58 -34.14 14.34 -1.44
CA ALA A 58 -34.87 14.75 -0.24
C ALA A 58 -36.30 15.19 -0.62
N ASN A 59 -36.77 16.33 -0.11
CA ASN A 59 -38.04 16.96 -0.51
C ASN A 59 -37.92 17.83 -1.78
N GLY A 60 -36.74 17.82 -2.42
CA GLY A 60 -36.40 18.52 -3.65
C GLY A 60 -35.21 17.81 -4.32
N ILE A 61 -34.79 18.31 -5.48
CA ILE A 61 -33.66 17.77 -6.24
C ILE A 61 -32.60 18.86 -6.31
N CYS A 62 -31.36 18.47 -6.01
CA CYS A 62 -30.15 19.24 -6.22
C CYS A 62 -29.07 18.30 -6.75
N THR A 63 -27.97 18.87 -7.22
CA THR A 63 -26.76 18.15 -7.60
C THR A 63 -25.69 18.39 -6.54
N GLY A 64 -24.73 17.50 -6.39
CA GLY A 64 -23.56 17.68 -5.54
C GLY A 64 -22.36 16.92 -6.05
N THR A 65 -21.19 17.21 -5.48
CA THR A 65 -19.92 16.66 -5.91
C THR A 65 -19.24 15.92 -4.77
N LEU A 66 -18.89 14.66 -4.98
CA LEU A 66 -18.14 13.84 -4.05
C LEU A 66 -16.67 14.29 -4.04
N ILE A 67 -16.17 14.72 -2.88
CA ILE A 67 -14.81 15.27 -2.72
C ILE A 67 -13.88 14.34 -1.96
N ASN A 68 -14.43 13.31 -1.33
CA ASN A 68 -13.76 12.15 -0.73
C ASN A 68 -14.84 11.08 -0.46
N PRO A 69 -14.51 9.84 -0.06
CA PRO A 69 -15.49 8.76 0.09
C PRO A 69 -16.67 9.04 1.05
N ARG A 70 -16.61 10.10 1.87
CA ARG A 70 -17.65 10.44 2.85
C ARG A 70 -18.33 11.77 2.64
N THR A 71 -17.85 12.62 1.73
CA THR A 71 -18.23 14.04 1.74
C THR A 71 -18.68 14.50 0.37
N VAL A 72 -19.88 15.05 0.32
CA VAL A 72 -20.46 15.70 -0.86
C VAL A 72 -20.58 17.19 -0.60
N ILE A 73 -19.99 18.00 -1.47
CA ILE A 73 -20.16 19.47 -1.48
C ILE A 73 -21.29 19.85 -2.43
N PHE A 74 -22.15 20.78 -2.01
CA PHE A 74 -23.33 21.22 -2.77
C PHE A 74 -23.85 22.56 -2.23
N ALA A 75 -24.96 23.06 -2.79
CA ALA A 75 -25.51 24.37 -2.43
C ALA A 75 -26.29 24.35 -1.11
N ALA A 76 -26.08 25.37 -0.27
CA ALA A 76 -26.78 25.49 1.01
C ALA A 76 -28.30 25.69 0.85
N HIS A 77 -28.77 26.41 -0.16
CA HIS A 77 -30.19 26.67 -0.37
C HIS A 77 -31.02 25.42 -0.64
N CYS A 78 -30.37 24.30 -0.98
CA CYS A 78 -30.98 22.98 -1.08
C CYS A 78 -31.43 22.42 0.28
N VAL A 79 -30.92 22.96 1.38
CA VAL A 79 -31.08 22.39 2.73
C VAL A 79 -31.29 23.42 3.85
N ASN A 80 -30.89 24.68 3.66
CA ASN A 80 -30.92 25.72 4.70
C ASN A 80 -32.32 26.27 5.02
N TYR A 81 -33.37 25.78 4.37
CA TYR A 81 -34.76 26.05 4.74
C TYR A 81 -35.24 25.21 5.95
N ARG A 82 -34.39 24.33 6.48
CA ARG A 82 -34.59 23.52 7.70
C ARG A 82 -33.37 23.54 8.60
N ALA A 83 -33.54 23.06 9.84
CA ALA A 83 -32.41 22.85 10.72
C ALA A 83 -31.54 21.70 10.17
N ALA A 84 -30.22 21.88 10.19
CA ALA A 84 -29.26 20.88 9.73
C ALA A 84 -29.52 19.48 10.34
N GLY A 85 -29.80 19.41 11.65
CA GLY A 85 -30.07 18.16 12.36
C GLY A 85 -31.37 17.42 11.97
N ASP A 86 -32.23 18.02 11.14
CA ASP A 86 -33.44 17.36 10.64
C ASP A 86 -33.12 16.31 9.55
N TYR A 87 -32.01 16.48 8.84
CA TYR A 87 -31.55 15.58 7.79
C TYR A 87 -30.90 14.33 8.38
N GLY A 88 -31.25 13.15 7.84
CA GLY A 88 -30.84 11.86 8.42
C GLY A 88 -31.64 11.47 9.68
N THR A 89 -32.60 12.28 10.10
CA THR A 89 -33.54 11.99 11.20
C THR A 89 -34.99 11.95 10.71
N SER A 90 -35.62 13.12 10.64
CA SER A 90 -37.01 13.32 10.23
C SER A 90 -37.14 13.52 8.73
N VAL A 91 -36.04 13.87 8.06
CA VAL A 91 -35.93 14.00 6.62
C VAL A 91 -34.94 12.95 6.12
N PRO A 92 -35.44 11.85 5.53
CA PRO A 92 -34.59 10.94 4.78
C PRO A 92 -33.90 11.73 3.67
N ALA A 93 -32.58 11.57 3.57
CA ALA A 93 -31.76 12.25 2.59
C ALA A 93 -30.67 11.31 2.10
N ALA A 94 -30.37 11.34 0.79
CA ALA A 94 -29.34 10.53 0.19
C ALA A 94 -28.72 11.21 -1.03
N PHE A 95 -27.52 10.79 -1.42
CA PHE A 95 -26.94 11.06 -2.73
C PHE A 95 -26.91 9.78 -3.56
N ALA A 96 -27.14 9.91 -4.88
CA ALA A 96 -26.94 8.83 -5.84
C ALA A 96 -26.05 9.30 -7.01
N PHE A 97 -25.14 8.44 -7.48
CA PHE A 97 -24.10 8.84 -8.43
C PHE A 97 -24.24 8.21 -9.83
N GLU A 98 -25.21 7.32 -10.02
CA GLU A 98 -25.45 6.68 -11.32
C GLU A 98 -25.89 7.69 -12.38
N VAL A 99 -25.46 7.47 -13.62
CA VAL A 99 -25.86 8.29 -14.77
C VAL A 99 -27.38 8.31 -14.87
N ASP A 100 -28.04 7.15 -14.84
CA ASP A 100 -29.49 7.04 -14.61
C ASP A 100 -29.75 6.65 -13.14
N SER A 101 -30.15 7.65 -12.37
CA SER A 101 -30.35 7.53 -10.94
C SER A 101 -31.75 7.03 -10.55
N LEU A 102 -32.68 6.87 -11.50
CA LEU A 102 -34.06 6.43 -11.21
C LEU A 102 -34.14 5.03 -10.56
N PRO A 103 -33.39 3.99 -10.98
CA PRO A 103 -33.40 2.69 -10.31
C PRO A 103 -32.96 2.78 -8.85
N GLY A 104 -31.93 3.59 -8.57
CA GLY A 104 -31.45 3.86 -7.21
C GLY A 104 -32.53 4.50 -6.34
N LEU A 105 -33.22 5.53 -6.85
CA LEU A 105 -34.34 6.17 -6.15
C LEU A 105 -35.47 5.18 -5.82
N GLN A 106 -35.89 4.38 -6.80
CA GLN A 106 -36.95 3.39 -6.61
C GLN A 106 -36.57 2.37 -5.54
N ASN A 107 -35.32 1.90 -5.56
CA ASN A 107 -34.80 0.99 -4.54
C ASN A 107 -34.78 1.64 -3.16
N TRP A 108 -34.31 2.89 -3.06
CA TRP A 108 -34.21 3.62 -1.81
C TRP A 108 -35.57 3.80 -1.11
N PHE A 109 -36.64 4.10 -1.86
CA PHE A 109 -37.99 4.10 -1.30
C PHE A 109 -38.46 2.69 -0.91
N ALA A 110 -38.19 1.69 -1.75
CA ALA A 110 -38.63 0.32 -1.53
C ALA A 110 -37.89 -0.38 -0.36
N ASN A 111 -36.67 0.04 -0.07
CA ASN A 111 -35.79 -0.52 0.96
C ASN A 111 -35.83 0.26 2.30
N ASN A 112 -36.85 1.13 2.48
CA ASN A 112 -37.05 1.95 3.67
C ASN A 112 -35.91 2.96 3.93
N PHE A 113 -35.48 3.67 2.87
CA PHE A 113 -34.48 4.73 2.91
C PHE A 113 -33.12 4.27 3.43
N THR A 114 -32.66 3.12 2.95
CA THR A 114 -31.36 2.54 3.32
C THR A 114 -30.36 2.70 2.18
N SER A 115 -29.11 3.02 2.51
CA SER A 115 -27.99 3.01 1.55
C SER A 115 -27.92 1.69 0.80
N ASN A 116 -27.55 1.78 -0.48
CA ASN A 116 -27.34 0.65 -1.36
C ASN A 116 -26.13 0.93 -2.25
N PRO A 117 -24.91 0.52 -1.82
CA PRO A 117 -23.69 0.72 -2.58
C PRO A 117 -23.70 0.09 -3.98
N GLU A 118 -24.46 -0.99 -4.21
CA GLU A 118 -24.59 -1.64 -5.53
C GLU A 118 -25.34 -0.78 -6.56
N LEU A 119 -26.11 0.21 -6.10
CA LEU A 119 -26.79 1.21 -6.93
C LEU A 119 -26.21 2.62 -6.70
N PHE A 120 -25.06 2.70 -6.03
CA PHE A 120 -24.38 3.94 -5.67
C PHE A 120 -25.28 4.94 -4.94
N VAL A 121 -26.19 4.46 -4.08
CA VAL A 121 -27.06 5.31 -3.24
C VAL A 121 -26.55 5.31 -1.81
N TYR A 122 -26.27 6.49 -1.26
CA TYR A 122 -25.67 6.67 0.06
C TYR A 122 -26.49 7.67 0.86
N ASN A 123 -26.95 7.28 2.04
CA ASN A 123 -27.68 8.16 2.93
C ASN A 123 -26.78 9.26 3.49
N VAL A 124 -27.38 10.43 3.64
CA VAL A 124 -26.77 11.56 4.33
C VAL A 124 -27.02 11.42 5.84
N ASN A 125 -25.95 11.40 6.62
CA ASN A 125 -26.01 11.29 8.08
C ASN A 125 -25.69 12.59 8.82
N GLU A 126 -25.17 13.60 8.13
CA GLU A 126 -24.95 14.95 8.64
C GLU A 126 -24.97 15.96 7.50
N ILE A 127 -25.53 17.15 7.76
CA ILE A 127 -25.45 18.30 6.86
C ILE A 127 -24.90 19.47 7.65
N ILE A 128 -23.96 20.18 7.04
CA ILE A 128 -23.49 21.48 7.55
C ILE A 128 -23.58 22.46 6.39
N TYR A 129 -24.36 23.52 6.56
CA TYR A 129 -24.44 24.63 5.61
C TYR A 129 -23.77 25.87 6.19
N ASN A 130 -23.18 26.70 5.34
CA ASN A 130 -22.62 27.96 5.76
C ASN A 130 -23.77 28.90 6.20
N GLU A 131 -23.68 29.43 7.42
CA GLU A 131 -24.74 30.24 8.02
C GLU A 131 -24.94 31.59 7.30
N ASP A 132 -23.95 32.09 6.57
CA ASP A 132 -24.11 33.32 5.78
C ASP A 132 -25.20 33.17 4.71
N SER A 133 -25.43 31.96 4.20
CA SER A 133 -26.54 31.65 3.27
C SER A 133 -27.93 31.94 3.87
N LEU A 134 -28.08 31.97 5.19
CA LEU A 134 -29.37 32.28 5.82
C LEU A 134 -29.76 33.75 5.65
N ARG A 135 -28.79 34.65 5.45
CA ARG A 135 -29.01 36.08 5.27
C ARG A 135 -29.48 36.42 3.86
N THR A 136 -28.88 35.78 2.86
CA THR A 136 -29.00 36.14 1.43
C THR A 136 -29.68 35.06 0.59
N GLY A 137 -29.98 33.91 1.20
CA GLY A 137 -30.54 32.75 0.51
C GLY A 137 -29.48 32.10 -0.38
N PHE A 138 -29.75 32.08 -1.69
CA PHE A 138 -28.88 31.47 -2.70
C PHE A 138 -27.91 32.47 -3.34
N LEU A 139 -27.76 33.69 -2.80
CA LEU A 139 -27.01 34.75 -3.50
C LEU A 139 -25.54 34.84 -3.03
N GLU A 140 -25.27 34.61 -1.75
CA GLU A 140 -23.93 34.69 -1.14
C GLU A 140 -23.79 33.58 -0.08
N GLY A 141 -22.59 33.06 0.14
CA GLY A 141 -22.33 32.06 1.18
C GLY A 141 -23.04 30.72 0.96
N ASP A 142 -23.49 30.41 -0.25
CA ASP A 142 -24.38 29.29 -0.56
C ASP A 142 -23.63 27.95 -0.73
N VAL A 143 -22.91 27.52 0.31
CA VAL A 143 -22.11 26.29 0.31
C VAL A 143 -22.50 25.39 1.49
N ALA A 144 -22.68 24.10 1.22
CA ALA A 144 -22.95 23.07 2.20
C ALA A 144 -22.16 21.79 1.95
N LEU A 145 -21.95 21.03 3.02
CA LEU A 145 -21.35 19.71 3.00
C LEU A 145 -22.34 18.70 3.58
N ALA A 146 -22.43 17.54 2.94
CA ALA A 146 -23.15 16.39 3.42
C ALA A 146 -22.17 15.25 3.69
N SER A 147 -22.31 14.62 4.86
CA SER A 147 -21.59 13.41 5.23
C SER A 147 -22.41 12.18 4.87
N LEU A 148 -21.75 11.13 4.38
CA LEU A 148 -22.37 9.86 4.00
C LEU A 148 -22.26 8.79 5.10
N ASP A 149 -23.33 8.02 5.31
CA ASP A 149 -23.38 6.96 6.33
C ASP A 149 -22.53 5.72 6.02
N THR A 150 -22.24 5.51 4.73
CA THR A 150 -21.46 4.42 4.17
C THR A 150 -20.43 5.02 3.22
N PRO A 151 -19.17 4.58 3.22
CA PRO A 151 -18.17 5.15 2.33
C PRO A 151 -18.50 4.82 0.87
N ALA A 152 -18.47 5.84 0.01
CA ALA A 152 -18.61 5.71 -1.43
C ALA A 152 -17.28 5.25 -2.08
N ALA A 153 -16.77 4.10 -1.63
CA ALA A 153 -15.43 3.60 -1.94
C ALA A 153 -15.13 3.43 -3.44
N ASN A 154 -16.17 3.15 -4.22
CA ASN A 154 -16.09 2.85 -5.66
C ASN A 154 -16.61 4.00 -6.54
N VAL A 155 -16.73 5.21 -5.98
CA VAL A 155 -17.14 6.41 -6.72
C VAL A 155 -15.94 7.36 -6.84
N PRO A 156 -15.58 7.83 -8.05
CA PRO A 156 -14.52 8.82 -8.21
C PRO A 156 -14.78 10.10 -7.40
N THR A 157 -13.70 10.74 -6.94
CA THR A 157 -13.76 11.98 -6.15
C THR A 157 -13.10 13.12 -6.89
N TRP A 158 -13.55 14.34 -6.66
CA TRP A 158 -13.04 15.53 -7.35
C TRP A 158 -12.03 16.32 -6.53
N ALA A 159 -11.00 16.83 -7.20
CA ALA A 159 -10.07 17.81 -6.64
C ALA A 159 -10.69 19.22 -6.60
N LEU A 160 -10.40 19.96 -5.54
CA LEU A 160 -10.92 21.30 -5.26
C LEU A 160 -9.81 22.34 -5.37
N LEU A 161 -10.06 23.42 -6.13
CA LEU A 161 -9.12 24.54 -6.20
C LEU A 161 -9.44 25.59 -5.12
N PHE A 162 -8.54 25.74 -4.16
CA PHE A 162 -8.62 26.76 -3.10
C PHE A 162 -7.77 27.99 -3.37
N SER A 163 -7.30 28.15 -4.60
CA SER A 163 -6.70 29.40 -5.06
C SER A 163 -7.64 30.14 -6.00
N PRO A 164 -7.65 31.47 -5.94
CA PRO A 164 -8.27 32.28 -6.97
C PRO A 164 -7.61 32.00 -8.31
N LEU A 165 -8.40 31.94 -9.38
CA LEU A 165 -7.84 31.86 -10.73
C LEU A 165 -7.05 33.15 -11.04
N PRO A 166 -5.87 33.02 -11.69
CA PRO A 166 -5.13 34.18 -12.15
C PRO A 166 -5.99 35.05 -13.07
N THR A 167 -5.81 36.37 -13.01
CA THR A 167 -6.38 37.25 -14.02
C THR A 167 -5.81 36.84 -15.39
N PRO A 168 -6.64 36.47 -16.37
CA PRO A 168 -6.15 36.08 -17.67
C PRO A 168 -5.34 37.19 -18.33
N LEU A 169 -4.17 36.86 -18.86
CA LEU A 169 -3.43 37.71 -19.78
C LEU A 169 -3.80 37.22 -21.19
N GLY A 170 -4.70 37.91 -21.89
CA GLY A 170 -5.11 37.51 -23.24
C GLY A 170 -3.92 37.36 -24.20
N PRO A 171 -4.09 36.67 -25.35
CA PRO A 171 -3.02 36.47 -26.32
C PRO A 171 -2.61 37.79 -27.01
N GLY A 172 -1.56 38.43 -26.48
CA GLY A 172 -0.91 39.63 -27.05
C GLY A 172 -0.88 40.81 -26.09
N ASP A 173 -0.04 41.82 -26.37
CA ASP A 173 0.19 43.04 -25.56
C ASP A 173 -1.07 43.94 -25.36
N THR A 174 -2.29 43.43 -25.56
CA THR A 174 -3.57 44.17 -25.56
C THR A 174 -4.67 43.63 -24.63
N GLY A 175 -4.46 42.52 -23.91
CA GLY A 175 -5.23 42.24 -22.68
C GLY A 175 -6.35 41.18 -22.73
N TYR A 176 -7.18 41.06 -23.76
CA TYR A 176 -8.25 40.04 -23.84
C TYR A 176 -8.53 39.68 -25.30
N ASP A 177 -8.81 38.39 -25.60
CA ASP A 177 -9.36 37.97 -26.91
C ASP A 177 -10.89 37.97 -26.78
N PRO A 178 -11.62 38.88 -27.44
CA PRO A 178 -13.06 39.00 -27.27
C PRO A 178 -13.87 37.74 -27.64
N ALA A 179 -13.30 36.82 -28.43
CA ALA A 179 -13.95 35.56 -28.79
C ALA A 179 -13.69 34.45 -27.75
N LEU A 180 -12.58 34.52 -27.02
CA LEU A 180 -12.22 33.54 -25.99
C LEU A 180 -12.53 34.06 -24.57
N GLY A 181 -12.93 35.32 -24.43
CA GLY A 181 -13.21 35.96 -23.15
C GLY A 181 -12.05 35.87 -22.17
N THR A 182 -12.30 35.23 -21.04
CA THR A 182 -11.27 34.98 -20.01
C THR A 182 -10.28 33.89 -20.40
N GLY A 183 -10.56 33.10 -21.44
CA GLY A 183 -9.74 31.95 -21.84
C GLY A 183 -9.83 30.77 -20.88
N TYR A 184 -10.68 30.83 -19.85
CA TYR A 184 -10.97 29.70 -18.97
C TYR A 184 -12.18 28.94 -19.48
N HIS A 185 -11.92 27.78 -20.10
CA HIS A 185 -12.96 26.85 -20.51
C HIS A 185 -13.43 26.03 -19.31
N VAL A 186 -14.74 25.85 -19.16
CA VAL A 186 -15.33 25.17 -18.01
C VAL A 186 -16.40 24.17 -18.44
N ASN A 187 -16.51 23.09 -17.68
CA ASN A 187 -17.59 22.12 -17.81
C ASN A 187 -18.60 22.29 -16.67
N ILE A 188 -19.87 22.09 -17.00
CA ILE A 188 -21.00 22.08 -16.08
C ILE A 188 -21.70 20.73 -16.16
N THR A 189 -22.17 20.20 -15.03
CA THR A 189 -22.83 18.89 -15.00
C THR A 189 -23.87 18.82 -13.89
N GLY A 190 -24.98 18.13 -14.15
CA GLY A 190 -26.08 18.03 -13.21
C GLY A 190 -27.24 17.11 -13.60
N TYR A 191 -28.21 17.04 -12.69
CA TYR A 191 -29.42 16.21 -12.78
C TYR A 191 -30.71 17.03 -12.80
N GLY A 192 -30.62 18.34 -13.01
CA GLY A 192 -31.73 19.26 -12.99
C GLY A 192 -32.66 19.15 -14.19
N ARG A 193 -33.31 20.27 -14.50
CA ARG A 193 -34.17 20.43 -15.68
C ARG A 193 -33.34 20.76 -16.91
N SER A 194 -33.97 20.73 -18.08
CA SER A 194 -33.32 21.09 -19.35
C SER A 194 -34.36 21.54 -20.37
N GLY A 195 -33.95 21.68 -21.62
CA GLY A 195 -34.75 22.30 -22.66
C GLY A 195 -33.97 22.52 -23.94
N ILE A 196 -34.19 23.69 -24.51
CA ILE A 196 -33.57 24.17 -25.75
C ILE A 196 -33.17 25.62 -25.47
N GLY A 197 -31.98 26.05 -25.89
CA GLY A 197 -31.45 27.38 -25.59
C GLY A 197 -32.42 28.54 -25.90
N SER A 198 -33.14 28.47 -27.02
CA SER A 198 -34.14 29.47 -27.42
C SER A 198 -35.44 29.47 -26.60
N GLN A 199 -35.80 28.37 -25.94
CA GLN A 199 -37.06 28.22 -25.18
C GLN A 199 -36.85 28.11 -23.66
N GLY A 200 -35.61 27.92 -23.24
CA GLY A 200 -35.23 27.68 -21.86
C GLY A 200 -35.63 26.30 -21.34
N SER A 201 -35.71 26.17 -20.00
CA SER A 201 -35.91 24.89 -19.30
C SER A 201 -37.35 24.32 -19.37
N ILE A 202 -37.78 23.93 -20.56
CA ILE A 202 -39.13 23.40 -20.85
C ILE A 202 -39.32 21.92 -20.49
N TYR A 203 -38.25 21.17 -20.29
CA TYR A 203 -38.29 19.76 -19.92
C TYR A 203 -38.20 19.59 -18.39
N GLY A 204 -38.84 18.54 -17.86
CA GLY A 204 -38.80 18.20 -16.43
C GLY A 204 -37.50 17.52 -16.03
N ILE A 205 -37.47 16.83 -14.88
CA ILE A 205 -36.35 16.02 -14.38
C ILE A 205 -36.61 14.52 -14.62
N ASP A 206 -35.63 13.77 -15.15
CA ASP A 206 -35.66 12.36 -15.55
C ASP A 206 -34.57 11.55 -14.87
N TRP A 207 -33.90 12.12 -13.87
CA TRP A 207 -32.90 11.44 -13.06
C TRP A 207 -31.63 11.08 -13.84
N ARG A 208 -31.43 11.63 -15.06
CA ARG A 208 -30.23 11.41 -15.84
C ARG A 208 -29.24 12.57 -15.75
N ARG A 209 -27.96 12.24 -15.50
CA ARG A 209 -26.86 13.21 -15.51
C ARG A 209 -26.56 13.71 -16.91
N ARG A 210 -26.31 15.01 -17.06
CA ARG A 210 -25.87 15.64 -18.32
C ARG A 210 -24.75 16.61 -18.07
N ALA A 211 -23.93 16.80 -19.09
CA ALA A 211 -22.79 17.70 -19.06
C ALA A 211 -22.80 18.62 -20.29
N ALA A 212 -22.34 19.85 -20.12
CA ALA A 212 -22.11 20.79 -21.20
C ALA A 212 -20.85 21.62 -20.91
N GLU A 213 -20.35 22.31 -21.92
CA GLU A 213 -19.26 23.27 -21.78
C GLU A 213 -19.80 24.69 -21.65
N ASN A 214 -18.95 25.59 -21.16
CA ASN A 214 -19.16 27.02 -21.15
C ASN A 214 -17.80 27.73 -21.02
N MET A 215 -17.77 29.03 -21.22
CA MET A 215 -16.63 29.87 -20.86
C MET A 215 -16.89 30.51 -19.48
N LEU A 216 -15.85 30.59 -18.65
CA LEU A 216 -15.95 31.33 -17.40
C LEU A 216 -15.92 32.83 -17.71
N GLY A 217 -17.08 33.46 -17.85
CA GLY A 217 -17.18 34.86 -18.23
C GLY A 217 -16.55 35.86 -17.26
N ALA A 218 -16.69 35.65 -15.95
CA ALA A 218 -16.12 36.58 -14.95
C ALA A 218 -15.94 36.00 -13.53
N LEU A 219 -15.07 36.66 -12.77
CA LEU A 219 -15.09 36.69 -11.30
C LEU A 219 -15.50 38.09 -10.87
N THR A 220 -16.72 38.27 -10.38
CA THR A 220 -17.24 39.57 -9.92
C THR A 220 -18.43 39.41 -8.99
N SER A 221 -18.88 40.50 -8.38
CA SER A 221 -20.05 40.50 -7.49
C SER A 221 -21.33 40.90 -8.22
N LEU A 222 -22.47 40.45 -7.70
CA LEU A 222 -23.78 40.92 -8.16
C LEU A 222 -23.97 42.42 -7.91
N ASP A 223 -23.25 43.01 -6.96
CA ASP A 223 -23.22 44.45 -6.72
C ASP A 223 -22.57 45.19 -7.89
N ALA A 224 -21.38 44.75 -8.31
CA ALA A 224 -20.64 45.34 -9.42
C ALA A 224 -21.34 45.14 -10.77
N SER A 225 -21.92 43.96 -11.02
CA SER A 225 -22.71 43.69 -12.23
C SER A 225 -23.99 44.52 -12.26
N GLY A 226 -24.67 44.66 -11.12
CA GLY A 226 -25.87 45.50 -11.01
C GLY A 226 -25.58 46.99 -11.23
N ASP A 227 -24.45 47.49 -10.72
CA ASP A 227 -24.00 48.86 -10.94
C ASP A 227 -23.77 49.14 -12.43
N PHE A 228 -23.12 48.22 -13.16
CA PHE A 228 -22.94 48.36 -14.61
C PHE A 228 -24.27 48.37 -15.37
N LEU A 229 -25.08 47.34 -15.16
CA LEU A 229 -26.26 47.07 -15.99
C LEU A 229 -27.44 47.99 -15.66
N TYR A 230 -27.55 48.44 -14.42
CA TYR A 230 -28.73 49.14 -13.91
C TYR A 230 -28.43 50.48 -13.23
N GLY A 231 -27.15 50.88 -13.12
CA GLY A 231 -26.74 52.14 -12.52
C GLY A 231 -26.88 52.20 -11.00
N GLY A 232 -26.89 51.03 -10.33
CA GLY A 232 -26.84 50.93 -8.88
C GLY A 232 -26.60 49.51 -8.38
N GLY A 233 -25.83 49.40 -7.29
CA GLY A 233 -25.49 48.14 -6.65
C GLY A 233 -26.68 47.42 -5.99
N SER A 234 -26.56 46.09 -5.89
CA SER A 234 -27.54 45.18 -5.28
C SER A 234 -27.35 45.00 -3.76
N GLY A 235 -26.25 45.49 -3.18
CA GLY A 235 -25.88 45.26 -1.77
C GLY A 235 -25.35 43.86 -1.49
N LEU A 236 -24.83 43.19 -2.52
CA LEU A 236 -24.30 41.81 -2.50
C LEU A 236 -22.83 41.83 -2.98
N PRO A 237 -21.89 42.20 -2.11
CA PRO A 237 -20.51 42.51 -2.50
C PRO A 237 -19.64 41.29 -2.78
N GLN A 238 -20.05 40.07 -2.41
CA GLN A 238 -19.23 38.87 -2.57
C GLN A 238 -18.96 38.59 -4.05
N ASN A 239 -17.70 38.29 -4.38
CA ASN A 239 -17.37 37.77 -5.71
C ASN A 239 -17.95 36.36 -5.94
N LEU A 240 -18.35 36.13 -7.18
CA LEU A 240 -18.90 34.89 -7.71
C LEU A 240 -18.20 34.58 -9.04
N TYR A 241 -18.09 33.29 -9.37
CA TYR A 241 -17.79 32.90 -10.73
C TYR A 241 -19.08 32.94 -11.55
N LEU A 242 -19.06 33.61 -12.70
CA LEU A 242 -20.23 33.75 -13.57
C LEU A 242 -19.93 33.24 -14.97
N THR A 243 -20.90 32.54 -15.53
CA THR A 243 -20.94 32.15 -16.94
C THR A 243 -22.21 32.74 -17.54
N ASP A 244 -22.21 33.09 -18.82
CA ASP A 244 -23.42 33.38 -19.57
C ASP A 244 -23.75 32.28 -20.56
N PHE A 245 -24.81 32.50 -21.35
CA PHE A 245 -25.30 31.49 -22.28
C PHE A 245 -25.57 32.15 -23.61
N ASP A 246 -24.68 31.93 -24.54
CA ASP A 246 -24.68 32.63 -25.81
C ASP A 246 -25.52 31.94 -26.86
N ASP A 247 -26.19 32.75 -27.69
CA ASP A 247 -26.82 32.27 -28.91
C ASP A 247 -25.74 32.06 -29.98
N PRO A 248 -25.48 30.82 -30.44
CA PRO A 248 -24.48 30.55 -31.48
C PRO A 248 -24.80 31.24 -32.81
N ASP A 249 -26.07 31.57 -33.07
CA ASP A 249 -26.48 32.32 -34.25
C ASP A 249 -26.47 33.85 -34.01
N GLN A 250 -26.28 34.30 -32.77
CA GLN A 250 -26.31 35.70 -32.33
C GLN A 250 -27.58 36.46 -32.78
N THR A 251 -28.71 35.77 -32.84
CA THR A 251 -30.00 36.33 -33.29
C THR A 251 -30.99 36.59 -32.16
N ASN A 252 -30.76 36.02 -30.99
CA ASN A 252 -31.64 36.15 -29.84
C ASN A 252 -31.58 37.59 -29.29
N ILE A 253 -32.75 38.22 -29.20
CA ILE A 253 -32.88 39.61 -28.75
C ILE A 253 -32.56 39.83 -27.27
N TYR A 254 -32.41 38.76 -26.48
CA TYR A 254 -32.04 38.84 -25.07
C TYR A 254 -30.56 38.54 -24.84
N ASP A 255 -29.86 38.07 -25.86
CA ASP A 255 -28.44 37.81 -25.80
C ASP A 255 -27.65 39.12 -25.98
N ILE A 256 -27.15 39.61 -24.86
CA ILE A 256 -26.32 40.83 -24.76
C ILE A 256 -24.84 40.53 -24.61
N ASN A 257 -24.42 39.26 -24.68
CA ASN A 257 -23.06 38.85 -24.34
C ASN A 257 -22.63 39.44 -22.99
N VAL A 258 -23.34 39.12 -21.90
CA VAL A 258 -23.20 39.90 -20.66
C VAL A 258 -21.79 39.78 -20.08
N TYR A 259 -21.13 38.65 -20.32
CA TYR A 259 -19.70 38.51 -20.20
C TYR A 259 -19.12 38.28 -21.59
N GLN A 260 -17.99 38.89 -21.89
CA GLN A 260 -17.49 38.92 -23.25
C GLN A 260 -16.87 37.57 -23.65
N ASP A 261 -17.55 36.82 -24.51
CA ASP A 261 -16.99 35.68 -25.28
C ASP A 261 -17.84 35.38 -26.53
N ASP A 262 -17.49 34.29 -27.23
CA ASP A 262 -18.29 33.68 -28.30
C ASP A 262 -18.85 32.33 -27.82
N ALA A 263 -20.03 31.99 -28.35
CA ALA A 263 -20.68 30.72 -28.05
C ALA A 263 -19.80 29.49 -28.35
N LEU A 264 -19.78 28.54 -27.42
CA LEU A 264 -19.08 27.26 -27.63
C LEU A 264 -19.94 26.27 -28.42
N PRO A 265 -19.33 25.31 -29.16
CA PRO A 265 -20.07 24.32 -29.94
C PRO A 265 -21.11 23.53 -29.14
N ASN A 266 -20.75 23.07 -27.94
CA ASN A 266 -21.60 22.31 -27.02
C ASN A 266 -21.99 23.12 -25.78
N GLU A 267 -22.07 24.44 -25.93
CA GLU A 267 -22.40 25.32 -24.83
C GLU A 267 -23.77 24.96 -24.22
N GLY A 268 -23.83 25.02 -22.88
CA GLY A 268 -25.08 24.88 -22.15
C GLY A 268 -25.16 25.80 -20.95
N THR A 269 -26.36 25.88 -20.38
CA THR A 269 -26.62 26.61 -19.14
C THR A 269 -27.38 25.78 -18.12
N THR A 270 -27.29 26.19 -16.87
CA THR A 270 -27.88 25.45 -15.75
C THR A 270 -29.37 25.75 -15.57
N ALA A 271 -30.09 24.85 -14.91
CA ALA A 271 -31.51 25.01 -14.60
C ALA A 271 -31.87 24.50 -13.21
N GLY A 272 -33.14 24.66 -12.84
CA GLY A 272 -33.63 24.21 -11.54
C GLY A 272 -33.35 22.71 -11.33
N GLY A 273 -32.70 22.37 -10.21
CA GLY A 273 -32.26 21.02 -9.87
C GLY A 273 -30.76 20.77 -10.11
N ASP A 274 -30.08 21.61 -10.89
CA ASP A 274 -28.63 21.57 -11.04
C ASP A 274 -27.91 22.21 -9.84
N SER A 275 -28.63 22.99 -9.02
CA SER A 275 -28.11 23.65 -7.82
C SER A 275 -27.21 22.73 -7.01
N GLY A 276 -26.01 23.20 -6.68
CA GLY A 276 -24.97 22.43 -5.99
C GLY A 276 -24.00 21.68 -6.91
N GLY A 277 -24.29 21.58 -8.21
CA GLY A 277 -23.39 21.00 -9.19
C GLY A 277 -22.06 21.76 -9.33
N PRO A 278 -20.99 21.10 -9.81
CA PRO A 278 -19.66 21.71 -9.87
C PRO A 278 -19.51 22.63 -11.08
N LEU A 279 -18.72 23.70 -10.90
CA LEU A 279 -18.04 24.40 -11.99
C LEU A 279 -16.65 23.78 -12.15
N ILE A 280 -16.40 23.12 -13.27
CA ILE A 280 -15.18 22.34 -13.49
C ILE A 280 -14.26 23.10 -14.44
N LEU A 281 -13.04 23.40 -14.02
CA LEU A 281 -11.95 23.80 -14.92
C LEU A 281 -11.45 22.56 -15.65
N ASP A 282 -11.69 22.50 -16.96
CA ASP A 282 -11.34 21.37 -17.81
C ASP A 282 -9.84 21.34 -18.13
N ALA A 283 -9.15 20.25 -17.84
CA ALA A 283 -7.75 20.07 -18.15
C ALA A 283 -7.45 20.03 -19.66
N GLU A 284 -8.37 19.54 -20.48
CA GLU A 284 -8.15 19.38 -21.93
C GLU A 284 -8.06 20.73 -22.64
N ASN A 285 -8.86 21.70 -22.19
CA ASN A 285 -9.02 23.00 -22.84
C ASN A 285 -8.40 24.17 -22.06
N ASN A 286 -7.63 23.89 -21.00
CA ASN A 286 -6.92 24.92 -20.23
C ASN A 286 -5.42 24.63 -20.10
N VAL A 287 -4.61 25.68 -20.08
CA VAL A 287 -3.14 25.57 -19.94
C VAL A 287 -2.66 25.56 -18.48
N LEU A 288 -3.57 25.73 -17.51
CA LEU A 288 -3.23 25.90 -16.09
C LEU A 288 -2.92 24.57 -15.39
N THR A 289 -3.61 23.50 -15.78
CA THR A 289 -3.58 22.20 -15.08
C THR A 289 -3.78 21.05 -16.08
N ALA A 290 -3.27 19.87 -15.73
CA ALA A 290 -3.51 18.62 -16.47
C ALA A 290 -4.53 17.70 -15.75
N GLU A 291 -5.20 18.22 -14.73
CA GLU A 291 -6.22 17.58 -13.91
C GLU A 291 -7.45 18.48 -13.87
N ASP A 292 -8.65 17.91 -13.99
CA ASP A 292 -9.89 18.67 -13.87
C ASP A 292 -10.11 19.14 -12.42
N LEU A 293 -10.48 20.40 -12.24
CA LEU A 293 -10.59 21.02 -10.90
C LEU A 293 -11.96 21.63 -10.67
N VAL A 294 -12.56 21.38 -9.52
CA VAL A 294 -13.79 22.08 -9.12
C VAL A 294 -13.41 23.46 -8.57
N LEU A 295 -13.96 24.49 -9.22
CA LEU A 295 -13.75 25.91 -8.88
C LEU A 295 -14.81 26.46 -7.93
N GLY A 296 -16.03 25.94 -8.05
CA GLY A 296 -17.19 26.50 -7.36
C GLY A 296 -18.42 25.60 -7.39
N VAL A 297 -19.41 25.98 -6.58
CA VAL A 297 -20.68 25.28 -6.41
C VAL A 297 -21.79 26.10 -7.04
N LEU A 298 -22.60 25.50 -7.91
CA LEU A 298 -23.70 26.20 -8.58
C LEU A 298 -24.70 26.69 -7.55
N SER A 299 -25.02 27.97 -7.64
CA SER A 299 -25.86 28.64 -6.66
C SER A 299 -27.17 29.13 -7.28
N GLY A 300 -27.09 29.76 -8.46
CA GLY A 300 -28.27 30.21 -9.18
C GLY A 300 -27.96 30.79 -10.55
N GLY A 301 -28.95 31.50 -11.09
CA GLY A 301 -28.81 32.17 -12.38
C GLY A 301 -29.69 33.41 -12.50
N SER A 302 -29.34 34.25 -13.47
CA SER A 302 -29.93 35.56 -13.72
C SER A 302 -30.55 35.64 -15.11
N ARG A 303 -31.53 36.54 -15.22
CA ARG A 303 -32.11 37.02 -16.47
C ARG A 303 -32.14 38.54 -16.41
N TYR A 304 -31.92 39.19 -17.54
CA TYR A 304 -31.74 40.64 -17.60
C TYR A 304 -32.97 41.36 -18.16
N PHE A 305 -33.87 40.63 -18.82
CA PHE A 305 -35.03 41.21 -19.50
C PHE A 305 -36.37 40.71 -18.99
N ASN A 306 -37.35 41.63 -18.98
CA ASN A 306 -38.74 41.28 -18.71
C ASN A 306 -39.30 40.43 -19.86
N GLY A 307 -39.74 39.22 -19.56
CA GLY A 307 -40.27 38.28 -20.56
C GLY A 307 -39.23 37.28 -21.09
N GLN A 308 -37.96 37.41 -20.70
CA GLN A 308 -36.95 36.37 -20.90
C GLN A 308 -37.34 35.14 -20.06
N VAL A 309 -37.37 33.99 -20.73
CA VAL A 309 -37.61 32.69 -20.10
C VAL A 309 -36.36 32.29 -19.28
N PHE A 310 -36.54 31.37 -18.33
CA PHE A 310 -35.44 30.98 -17.44
C PHE A 310 -34.57 29.89 -18.10
N SER A 311 -33.26 29.96 -17.88
CA SER A 311 -32.25 29.07 -18.49
C SER A 311 -32.24 29.11 -20.02
N SER A 312 -32.27 30.31 -20.61
CA SER A 312 -32.22 30.54 -22.07
C SER A 312 -31.10 31.50 -22.43
N TYR A 313 -30.85 31.66 -23.73
CA TYR A 313 -29.84 32.58 -24.24
C TYR A 313 -29.92 33.99 -23.63
N GLY A 314 -28.74 34.58 -23.44
CA GLY A 314 -28.53 35.85 -22.75
C GLY A 314 -28.78 35.80 -21.24
N GLY A 315 -28.98 34.61 -20.67
CA GLY A 315 -29.01 34.42 -19.22
C GLY A 315 -27.61 34.20 -18.68
N SER A 316 -27.46 34.19 -17.35
CA SER A 316 -26.20 33.81 -16.72
C SER A 316 -26.39 32.84 -15.57
N SER A 317 -25.39 32.02 -15.29
CA SER A 317 -25.29 31.20 -14.08
C SER A 317 -24.22 31.77 -13.17
N PHE A 318 -24.32 31.54 -11.87
CA PHE A 318 -23.31 31.96 -10.90
C PHE A 318 -23.04 30.90 -9.84
N TYR A 319 -21.77 30.84 -9.44
CA TYR A 319 -21.21 29.81 -8.60
C TYR A 319 -20.48 30.43 -7.42
N GLN A 320 -20.58 29.78 -6.25
CA GLN A 320 -19.84 30.16 -5.05
C GLN A 320 -18.37 29.70 -5.21
N PRO A 321 -17.38 30.61 -5.28
CA PRO A 321 -15.98 30.23 -5.46
C PRO A 321 -15.44 29.50 -4.23
N LEU A 322 -14.87 28.30 -4.41
CA LEU A 322 -14.43 27.48 -3.28
C LEU A 322 -13.29 28.12 -2.48
N PHE A 323 -12.43 28.91 -3.13
CA PHE A 323 -11.33 29.59 -2.47
C PHE A 323 -11.80 30.62 -1.42
N LEU A 324 -13.03 31.13 -1.52
CA LEU A 324 -13.62 32.03 -0.52
C LEU A 324 -14.13 31.29 0.73
N PHE A 325 -14.21 29.96 0.69
CA PHE A 325 -14.76 29.14 1.76
C PHE A 325 -13.86 27.96 2.15
N SER A 326 -12.56 28.02 1.82
CA SER A 326 -11.63 26.91 2.01
C SER A 326 -11.51 26.46 3.47
N ASP A 327 -11.51 27.40 4.42
CA ASP A 327 -11.45 27.11 5.86
C ASP A 327 -12.74 26.47 6.38
N TYR A 328 -13.89 26.96 5.93
CA TYR A 328 -15.20 26.37 6.19
C TYR A 328 -15.25 24.94 5.64
N ILE A 329 -14.79 24.73 4.42
CA ILE A 329 -14.78 23.40 3.78
C ILE A 329 -13.86 22.45 4.56
N ALA A 330 -12.62 22.85 4.86
CA ALA A 330 -11.67 22.01 5.59
C ALA A 330 -12.18 21.67 7.01
N ALA A 331 -12.71 22.64 7.74
CA ALA A 331 -13.22 22.44 9.09
C ALA A 331 -14.41 21.48 9.12
N ASN A 332 -15.30 21.57 8.12
CA ASN A 332 -16.56 20.81 8.10
C ASN A 332 -16.50 19.54 7.22
N ASN A 333 -15.38 19.26 6.56
CA ASN A 333 -15.12 17.98 5.90
C ASN A 333 -14.91 16.89 6.98
N PRO A 334 -15.81 15.90 7.12
CA PRO A 334 -15.69 14.86 8.14
C PRO A 334 -14.57 13.85 7.85
N TYR A 335 -14.09 13.74 6.60
CA TYR A 335 -13.05 12.78 6.24
C TYR A 335 -11.66 13.35 6.55
N ARG A 336 -10.82 12.56 7.22
CA ARG A 336 -9.51 12.95 7.71
C ARG A 336 -8.46 11.96 7.23
N TYR A 337 -7.44 12.48 6.55
CA TYR A 337 -6.23 11.75 6.20
C TYR A 337 -5.25 11.90 7.35
N VAL A 338 -4.71 10.79 7.84
CA VAL A 338 -3.83 10.78 9.00
C VAL A 338 -2.70 9.77 8.81
N SER A 339 -1.55 10.07 9.40
CA SER A 339 -0.38 9.20 9.37
C SER A 339 0.25 9.01 10.74
N THR A 340 0.99 7.91 10.89
CA THR A 340 1.81 7.66 12.07
C THR A 340 3.03 8.56 12.08
N LEU A 341 3.45 9.01 13.27
CA LEU A 341 4.78 9.59 13.46
C LEU A 341 5.85 8.48 13.52
N GLU A 342 7.12 8.85 13.37
CA GLU A 342 8.24 7.90 13.56
C GLU A 342 8.34 7.45 15.03
N GLY A 343 8.71 6.19 15.23
CA GLY A 343 8.92 5.57 16.53
C GLY A 343 7.84 4.57 16.92
N ASP A 344 8.11 3.81 17.96
CA ASP A 344 7.16 2.83 18.50
C ASP A 344 6.09 3.53 19.34
N GLY A 345 4.84 3.09 19.20
CA GLY A 345 3.70 3.68 19.90
C GLY A 345 2.50 2.76 19.94
N ASP A 346 1.57 3.03 20.86
CA ASP A 346 0.26 2.38 20.85
C ASP A 346 -0.67 3.14 19.88
N TRP A 347 -1.56 2.43 19.18
CA TRP A 347 -2.60 3.07 18.37
C TRP A 347 -3.42 4.06 19.21
N GLU A 348 -3.63 3.72 20.48
CA GLU A 348 -4.38 4.50 21.45
C GLU A 348 -3.62 5.72 22.01
N ASP A 349 -2.36 5.95 21.64
CA ASP A 349 -1.64 7.16 22.02
C ASP A 349 -2.03 8.33 21.09
N PRO A 350 -2.68 9.39 21.62
CA PRO A 350 -3.06 10.55 20.80
C PRO A 350 -1.86 11.33 20.25
N LEU A 351 -0.65 11.09 20.74
CA LEU A 351 0.57 11.73 20.25
C LEU A 351 1.28 10.91 19.15
N HIS A 352 0.80 9.70 18.82
CA HIS A 352 1.37 8.86 17.76
C HIS A 352 0.95 9.27 16.34
N TRP A 353 -0.02 10.17 16.23
CA TRP A 353 -0.70 10.49 14.99
C TRP A 353 -0.56 11.96 14.61
N GLN A 354 -0.49 12.20 13.30
CA GLN A 354 -0.63 13.53 12.72
C GLN A 354 -1.71 13.55 11.64
N SER A 355 -2.39 14.69 11.46
CA SER A 355 -3.23 14.91 10.28
C SER A 355 -2.37 15.24 9.07
N ASP A 356 -2.74 14.69 7.93
CA ASP A 356 -2.15 14.99 6.65
C ASP A 356 -3.04 15.96 5.86
N LEU A 357 -2.46 16.57 4.84
CA LEU A 357 -3.23 17.39 3.91
C LEU A 357 -4.15 16.49 3.08
N ASP A 358 -5.40 16.91 2.92
CA ASP A 358 -6.35 16.22 2.03
C ASP A 358 -5.76 16.20 0.60
N PRO A 359 -5.59 15.00 -0.01
CA PRO A 359 -4.99 14.84 -1.31
C PRO A 359 -5.86 15.42 -2.44
N ASN A 360 -7.10 15.83 -2.18
CA ASN A 360 -7.97 16.48 -3.15
C ASN A 360 -7.94 18.02 -3.06
N TYR A 361 -7.19 18.60 -2.13
CA TYR A 361 -7.03 20.06 -2.08
C TYR A 361 -5.91 20.53 -3.01
N ARG A 362 -6.17 21.57 -3.79
CA ARG A 362 -5.22 22.18 -4.72
C ARG A 362 -5.07 23.67 -4.43
N ILE A 363 -3.86 24.17 -4.62
CA ILE A 363 -3.55 25.59 -4.71
C ILE A 363 -2.70 25.86 -5.94
N ILE A 364 -2.66 27.12 -6.35
CA ILE A 364 -1.68 27.63 -7.30
C ILE A 364 -0.50 28.15 -6.47
N ASP A 365 0.67 27.52 -6.62
CA ASP A 365 1.87 27.90 -5.89
C ASP A 365 2.43 29.25 -6.38
N SER A 366 3.45 29.78 -5.70
CA SER A 366 4.10 31.04 -6.09
C SER A 366 4.75 31.02 -7.48
N SER A 367 4.92 29.84 -8.07
CA SER A 367 5.48 29.64 -9.42
C SER A 367 4.38 29.52 -10.49
N GLY A 368 3.10 29.54 -10.08
CA GLY A 368 1.95 29.38 -10.97
C GLY A 368 1.54 27.93 -11.23
N ASN A 369 2.13 26.94 -10.53
CA ASN A 369 1.78 25.54 -10.72
C ASN A 369 0.64 25.12 -9.81
N VAL A 370 -0.28 24.31 -10.32
CA VAL A 370 -1.27 23.63 -9.51
C VAL A 370 -0.61 22.49 -8.74
N VAL A 371 -0.68 22.53 -7.41
CA VAL A 371 -0.08 21.53 -6.51
C VAL A 371 -1.04 21.15 -5.40
N ASN A 372 -0.85 19.97 -4.78
CA ASN A 372 -1.54 19.65 -3.54
C ASN A 372 -1.09 20.60 -2.43
N GLY A 373 -2.01 21.40 -1.92
CA GLY A 373 -1.73 22.42 -0.92
C GLY A 373 -3.00 23.03 -0.32
N PHE A 374 -2.82 23.95 0.62
CA PHE A 374 -3.89 24.70 1.26
C PHE A 374 -3.45 26.17 1.43
N PRO A 375 -4.37 27.16 1.34
CA PRO A 375 -4.01 28.58 1.48
C PRO A 375 -3.30 28.89 2.81
N GLU A 376 -2.39 29.87 2.83
CA GLU A 376 -1.67 30.26 4.07
C GLU A 376 -2.44 31.26 4.95
N THR A 377 -3.50 31.86 4.39
CA THR A 377 -4.31 32.91 5.00
C THR A 377 -5.79 32.54 5.00
N GLN A 378 -6.55 33.04 5.98
CA GLN A 378 -7.99 32.84 6.08
C GLN A 378 -8.73 33.52 4.92
N PRO A 379 -9.70 32.86 4.28
CA PRO A 379 -10.44 33.46 3.17
C PRO A 379 -11.37 34.59 3.64
N PHE A 380 -11.72 35.50 2.72
CA PHE A 380 -12.60 36.64 3.03
C PHE A 380 -14.09 36.27 3.11
N GLY A 381 -14.49 35.08 2.63
CA GLY A 381 -15.89 34.66 2.60
C GLY A 381 -16.78 35.65 1.88
N VAL A 382 -17.96 35.92 2.45
CA VAL A 382 -18.95 36.86 1.90
C VAL A 382 -18.51 38.34 1.93
N GLN A 383 -17.38 38.65 2.56
CA GLN A 383 -16.84 40.00 2.67
C GLN A 383 -15.84 40.35 1.56
N ASP A 384 -15.57 39.43 0.63
CA ASP A 384 -14.69 39.69 -0.51
C ASP A 384 -15.28 40.74 -1.46
N SER A 385 -14.95 42.01 -1.23
CA SER A 385 -15.54 43.15 -1.94
C SER A 385 -14.72 43.56 -3.18
N GLY A 386 -15.10 42.99 -4.34
CA GLY A 386 -15.14 43.61 -5.68
C GLY A 386 -13.89 44.21 -6.35
N ASN A 387 -12.75 44.41 -5.68
CA ASN A 387 -11.59 45.09 -6.28
C ASN A 387 -10.52 44.15 -6.87
N SER A 388 -10.80 42.85 -6.90
CA SER A 388 -9.86 41.83 -7.35
C SER A 388 -10.45 40.85 -8.37
N GLY A 389 -11.62 41.18 -8.93
CA GLY A 389 -12.28 40.39 -9.96
C GLY A 389 -11.59 40.42 -11.31
N PHE A 390 -12.06 39.60 -12.24
CA PHE A 390 -11.59 39.58 -13.64
C PHE A 390 -12.74 39.33 -14.61
N GLY A 391 -12.47 39.54 -15.89
CA GLY A 391 -13.43 39.41 -16.99
C GLY A 391 -13.89 40.77 -17.49
N VAL A 392 -14.74 40.74 -18.51
CA VAL A 392 -15.30 41.94 -19.13
C VAL A 392 -16.82 41.82 -19.08
N ILE A 393 -17.49 42.78 -18.44
CA ILE A 393 -18.94 42.86 -18.42
C ILE A 393 -19.43 43.75 -19.56
N CYS A 394 -20.46 43.31 -20.26
CA CYS A 394 -20.91 43.90 -21.51
C CYS A 394 -22.43 44.07 -21.58
N ASN A 395 -22.83 45.03 -22.40
CA ASN A 395 -24.12 45.09 -23.06
C ASN A 395 -23.79 45.23 -24.55
N ASP A 396 -23.72 44.11 -25.26
CA ASP A 396 -23.17 43.98 -26.61
C ASP A 396 -24.11 43.13 -27.49
N PHE A 397 -25.16 43.78 -28.01
CA PHE A 397 -26.10 43.11 -28.91
C PHE A 397 -25.46 42.93 -30.30
N SER A 398 -25.88 41.89 -31.03
CA SER A 398 -25.40 41.67 -32.40
C SER A 398 -25.64 42.89 -33.31
N GLY A 399 -24.58 43.36 -33.98
CA GLY A 399 -24.58 44.53 -34.89
C GLY A 399 -24.19 45.84 -34.20
N ASP A 400 -24.04 46.93 -34.99
CA ASP A 400 -23.68 48.25 -34.44
C ASP A 400 -24.91 48.90 -33.76
N ASN A 401 -25.11 48.66 -32.46
CA ASN A 401 -26.24 49.20 -31.73
C ASN A 401 -25.86 50.43 -30.88
N ALA A 402 -26.77 51.41 -30.84
CA ALA A 402 -26.57 52.59 -29.99
C ALA A 402 -26.77 52.20 -28.53
N GLY A 403 -25.68 52.17 -27.76
CA GLY A 403 -25.68 51.78 -26.34
C GLY A 403 -24.80 50.57 -26.05
N ASP A 404 -24.15 49.99 -27.05
CA ASP A 404 -23.18 48.92 -26.82
C ASP A 404 -21.98 49.45 -26.03
N ALA A 405 -21.67 48.76 -24.94
CA ALA A 405 -20.62 49.16 -24.02
C ALA A 405 -20.11 47.94 -23.25
N CYS A 406 -18.81 47.90 -23.03
CA CYS A 406 -18.18 46.90 -22.19
C CYS A 406 -17.24 47.56 -21.17
N ARG A 407 -17.01 46.89 -20.06
CA ARG A 407 -16.15 47.34 -18.98
C ARG A 407 -15.32 46.18 -18.44
N ASP A 408 -14.01 46.38 -18.42
CA ASP A 408 -13.09 45.49 -17.74
C ASP A 408 -13.35 45.55 -16.22
N ILE A 409 -13.60 44.39 -15.62
CA ILE A 409 -13.97 44.27 -14.20
C ILE A 409 -12.79 44.59 -13.29
N SER A 410 -11.58 44.20 -13.69
CA SER A 410 -10.37 44.36 -12.89
C SER A 410 -9.91 45.82 -12.83
N THR A 411 -10.03 46.55 -13.93
CA THR A 411 -9.56 47.94 -14.06
C THR A 411 -10.66 48.98 -14.01
N GLY A 412 -11.92 48.59 -14.22
CA GLY A 412 -13.07 49.48 -14.38
C GLY A 412 -13.04 50.30 -15.69
N ASN A 413 -12.07 50.07 -16.57
CA ASN A 413 -11.93 50.80 -17.82
C ASN A 413 -12.91 50.30 -18.88
N PRO A 414 -13.32 51.15 -19.83
CA PRO A 414 -14.07 50.70 -21.00
C PRO A 414 -13.28 49.66 -21.81
N ALA A 415 -13.98 48.60 -22.24
CA ALA A 415 -13.48 47.57 -23.16
C ALA A 415 -14.24 47.65 -24.50
N PRO A 416 -13.64 47.21 -25.62
CA PRO A 416 -14.33 47.17 -26.90
C PRO A 416 -15.37 46.01 -26.92
N PRO A 417 -16.59 46.21 -27.42
CA PRO A 417 -17.55 45.11 -27.61
C PRO A 417 -17.13 44.17 -28.75
N SER A 418 -17.45 42.88 -28.66
CA SER A 418 -17.03 41.82 -29.58
C SER A 418 -17.95 41.67 -30.79
N ARG A 419 -19.24 42.03 -30.67
CA ARG A 419 -20.28 41.74 -31.69
C ARG A 419 -20.62 42.92 -32.62
N ASN A 420 -19.82 43.99 -32.59
CA ASN A 420 -19.98 45.15 -33.48
C ASN A 420 -19.68 44.82 -34.96
N GLY A 421 -20.49 45.35 -35.86
CA GLY A 421 -20.36 45.30 -37.32
C GLY A 421 -19.25 46.20 -37.88
N GLY A 422 -18.09 46.25 -37.21
CA GLY A 422 -16.88 46.92 -37.68
C GLY A 422 -16.82 48.42 -37.42
N THR A 423 -16.12 48.83 -36.36
CA THR A 423 -14.98 49.77 -36.44
C THR A 423 -14.22 49.81 -35.11
N ASP A 424 -12.95 49.41 -35.16
CA ASP A 424 -11.96 49.67 -34.10
C ASP A 424 -11.94 51.16 -33.72
N VAL A 425 -12.19 51.46 -32.45
CA VAL A 425 -11.63 52.64 -31.80
C VAL A 425 -10.96 52.20 -30.50
N ILE A 426 -9.72 51.75 -30.63
CA ILE A 426 -8.79 51.66 -29.50
C ILE A 426 -8.26 53.08 -29.24
N THR A 427 -8.69 53.70 -28.13
CA THR A 427 -7.87 54.74 -27.49
C THR A 427 -7.16 54.10 -26.31
N SER A 428 -5.89 53.80 -26.55
CA SER A 428 -4.89 53.30 -25.60
C SER A 428 -5.10 53.79 -24.16
N ASN A 429 -5.37 52.86 -23.25
CA ASN A 429 -5.15 53.03 -21.82
C ASN A 429 -4.17 51.97 -21.34
N GLU A 430 -3.14 52.40 -20.61
CA GLU A 430 -2.15 51.52 -19.99
C GLU A 430 -2.86 50.58 -19.02
N ILE A 431 -2.87 49.28 -19.34
CA ILE A 431 -3.27 48.21 -18.42
C ILE A 431 -2.15 48.10 -17.39
N THR A 432 -2.35 48.66 -16.20
CA THR A 432 -1.47 48.38 -15.06
C THR A 432 -2.06 47.16 -14.37
N ALA A 433 -1.56 45.97 -14.71
CA ALA A 433 -1.89 44.75 -14.00
C ALA A 433 -1.33 44.84 -12.58
N ASN A 434 -2.15 45.22 -11.61
CA ASN A 434 -1.86 44.96 -10.21
C ASN A 434 -2.39 43.57 -9.90
N LEU A 435 -1.47 42.60 -9.78
CA LEU A 435 -1.72 41.35 -9.08
C LEU A 435 -1.90 41.70 -7.60
N GLU A 436 -3.08 42.16 -7.20
CA GLU A 436 -3.42 42.22 -5.78
C GLU A 436 -3.74 40.80 -5.31
N SER A 437 -3.12 40.38 -4.21
CA SER A 437 -3.32 39.05 -3.67
C SER A 437 -4.79 38.88 -3.24
N GLN A 438 -5.51 38.03 -3.96
CA GLN A 438 -6.86 37.56 -3.61
C GLN A 438 -6.85 36.59 -2.41
N SER A 439 -5.68 36.31 -1.83
CA SER A 439 -5.53 35.53 -0.61
C SER A 439 -5.71 36.42 0.62
N GLY A 440 -6.83 36.21 1.31
CA GLY A 440 -7.02 36.27 2.76
C GLY A 440 -6.24 37.25 3.65
N GLY A 441 -6.96 37.88 4.59
CA GLY A 441 -6.41 38.88 5.52
C GLY A 441 -5.43 38.31 6.57
N ASP A 442 -5.92 37.45 7.46
CA ASP A 442 -5.17 36.97 8.63
C ASP A 442 -4.48 35.60 8.37
N PRO A 443 -3.35 35.29 9.05
CA PRO A 443 -2.75 33.96 9.01
C PRO A 443 -3.71 32.87 9.51
N LEU A 444 -3.59 31.66 8.96
CA LEU A 444 -4.36 30.51 9.46
C LEU A 444 -4.12 30.24 10.96
N PRO A 445 -5.15 29.74 11.68
CA PRO A 445 -4.98 29.26 13.05
C PRO A 445 -4.05 28.04 13.11
N SER A 446 -3.56 27.71 14.31
CA SER A 446 -2.78 26.48 14.50
C SER A 446 -3.59 25.23 14.10
N PRO A 447 -2.96 24.22 13.49
CA PRO A 447 -3.66 23.00 13.08
C PRO A 447 -4.32 22.26 14.25
N THR A 448 -5.55 21.82 14.03
CA THR A 448 -6.30 20.94 14.94
C THR A 448 -7.11 19.94 14.11
N ILE A 449 -7.47 18.80 14.69
CA ILE A 449 -8.32 17.83 13.98
C ILE A 449 -9.71 18.42 13.64
N ASP A 450 -10.15 19.41 14.41
CA ASP A 450 -11.44 20.09 14.25
C ASP A 450 -11.42 21.05 13.05
N ASN A 451 -10.33 21.79 12.83
CA ASN A 451 -10.24 22.73 11.70
C ASN A 451 -9.77 22.08 10.39
N GLY A 452 -9.42 20.79 10.41
CA GLY A 452 -9.06 20.04 9.20
C GLY A 452 -7.73 20.43 8.57
N LEU A 453 -6.91 21.24 9.25
CA LEU A 453 -5.60 21.62 8.77
C LEU A 453 -4.58 20.50 9.01
N ALA A 454 -3.62 20.37 8.09
CA ALA A 454 -2.53 19.40 8.17
C ALA A 454 -1.56 19.73 9.32
N GLY A 455 -0.96 18.70 9.91
CA GLY A 455 0.00 18.80 11.02
C GLY A 455 -0.64 18.90 12.40
N ALA A 456 -1.94 18.66 12.53
CA ALA A 456 -2.58 18.52 13.84
C ALA A 456 -2.10 17.24 14.51
N THR A 457 -1.99 17.26 15.85
CA THR A 457 -1.68 16.07 16.68
C THR A 457 -2.70 16.00 17.82
N ASN A 458 -2.53 15.08 18.79
CA ASN A 458 -3.38 14.93 19.98
C ASN A 458 -4.80 14.42 19.65
N PHE A 459 -4.88 13.38 18.82
CA PHE A 459 -6.11 12.65 18.49
C PHE A 459 -5.80 11.18 18.23
N ILE A 460 -6.82 10.32 18.31
CA ILE A 460 -6.71 8.88 18.01
C ILE A 460 -7.60 8.61 16.78
N PRO A 461 -7.07 8.02 15.69
CA PRO A 461 -7.89 7.60 14.55
C PRO A 461 -8.88 6.51 14.99
N ASP A 462 -10.16 6.88 14.98
CA ASP A 462 -11.30 6.01 15.22
C ASP A 462 -12.54 6.74 14.72
N ASN A 463 -13.29 6.12 13.82
CA ASN A 463 -14.46 6.72 13.21
C ASN A 463 -15.46 7.15 14.30
N ILE A 464 -15.86 8.42 14.25
CA ILE A 464 -16.80 9.02 15.17
C ILE A 464 -18.15 9.09 14.46
N ASP A 465 -18.99 8.11 14.73
CA ASP A 465 -20.42 8.22 14.46
C ASP A 465 -21.14 8.79 15.69
N LEU A 466 -22.06 9.72 15.44
CA LEU A 466 -22.87 10.34 16.47
C LEU A 466 -24.33 9.94 16.34
N ALA A 467 -25.07 10.08 17.43
CA ALA A 467 -26.52 9.93 17.39
C ALA A 467 -27.13 10.84 16.30
N PRO A 468 -28.19 10.41 15.61
CA PRO A 468 -28.84 11.21 14.58
C PRO A 468 -29.19 12.63 15.07
N GLY A 469 -28.89 13.65 14.27
CA GLY A 469 -29.14 15.07 14.58
C GLY A 469 -28.07 15.79 15.41
N LEU A 470 -26.99 15.10 15.80
CA LEU A 470 -25.77 15.73 16.33
C LEU A 470 -24.77 16.01 15.21
N ASN A 471 -23.92 17.02 15.38
CA ASN A 471 -22.84 17.35 14.45
C ASN A 471 -21.46 16.97 15.00
N GLY A 472 -20.49 16.79 14.12
CA GLY A 472 -19.08 16.50 14.45
C GLY A 472 -18.64 15.07 14.17
N ARG A 473 -19.22 14.42 13.15
CA ARG A 473 -18.72 13.12 12.68
C ARG A 473 -17.33 13.24 12.10
N ARG A 474 -16.55 12.16 12.22
CA ARG A 474 -15.21 12.05 11.64
C ARG A 474 -14.95 10.66 11.14
N TYR A 475 -14.34 10.56 9.97
CA TYR A 475 -13.96 9.31 9.34
C TYR A 475 -12.49 9.38 8.96
N PHE A 476 -11.77 8.28 9.13
CA PHE A 476 -10.31 8.28 9.03
C PHE A 476 -9.81 7.37 7.92
N GLU A 477 -8.96 7.93 7.06
CA GLU A 477 -8.02 7.17 6.24
C GLU A 477 -6.66 7.19 6.91
N VAL A 478 -6.18 6.01 7.31
CA VAL A 478 -4.94 5.86 8.06
C VAL A 478 -3.84 5.36 7.13
N SER A 479 -2.75 6.12 7.03
CA SER A 479 -1.57 5.76 6.26
C SER A 479 -0.35 5.56 7.17
N MET A 480 0.19 4.35 7.19
CA MET A 480 1.35 3.98 8.01
C MET A 480 2.54 3.68 7.11
N SER A 481 3.53 4.56 7.08
CA SER A 481 4.74 4.37 6.25
C SER A 481 6.05 4.70 6.98
N ASN A 482 5.96 5.49 8.05
CA ASN A 482 7.07 5.87 8.91
C ASN A 482 7.55 4.66 9.73
N ALA A 483 8.86 4.63 10.03
CA ALA A 483 9.48 3.53 10.76
C ALA A 483 9.00 3.52 12.22
N GLY A 484 8.56 2.35 12.69
CA GLY A 484 8.11 2.15 14.06
C GLY A 484 7.03 1.08 14.18
N ILE A 485 6.91 0.52 15.38
CA ILE A 485 5.88 -0.48 15.70
C ILE A 485 4.67 0.23 16.30
N THR A 486 3.52 0.11 15.65
CA THR A 486 2.23 0.55 16.18
C THR A 486 1.48 -0.65 16.73
N THR A 487 1.24 -0.69 18.04
CA THR A 487 0.50 -1.78 18.68
C THR A 487 -0.97 -1.40 18.87
N LEU A 488 -1.89 -2.23 18.39
CA LEU A 488 -3.33 -2.08 18.63
C LEU A 488 -3.80 -3.15 19.63
N SER A 489 -4.40 -2.70 20.74
CA SER A 489 -4.92 -3.58 21.80
C SER A 489 -6.41 -3.36 22.12
N SER A 490 -7.08 -2.52 21.32
CA SER A 490 -8.49 -2.19 21.46
C SER A 490 -9.28 -2.43 20.16
N THR A 491 -10.58 -2.15 20.19
CA THR A 491 -11.43 -2.15 19.00
C THR A 491 -11.43 -0.77 18.37
N ARG A 492 -11.11 -0.69 17.07
CA ARG A 492 -11.08 0.55 16.27
C ARG A 492 -11.75 0.33 14.93
N MET A 493 -12.41 1.37 14.45
CA MET A 493 -13.02 1.39 13.11
C MET A 493 -12.48 2.58 12.35
N ILE A 494 -12.07 2.36 11.12
CA ILE A 494 -11.59 3.38 10.20
C ILE A 494 -12.20 3.13 8.82
N ASP A 495 -12.10 4.11 7.94
CA ASP A 495 -12.62 3.97 6.58
C ASP A 495 -11.64 3.22 5.69
N ARG A 496 -10.35 3.55 5.71
CA ARG A 496 -9.32 2.86 4.90
C ARG A 496 -8.01 2.76 5.65
N LEU A 497 -7.29 1.66 5.42
CA LEU A 497 -5.94 1.43 5.92
C LEU A 497 -4.95 1.28 4.77
N ASN A 498 -3.90 2.09 4.78
CA ASN A 498 -2.75 1.95 3.90
C ASN A 498 -1.49 1.68 4.75
N VAL A 499 -0.76 0.60 4.47
CA VAL A 499 0.51 0.26 5.16
C VAL A 499 1.63 0.13 4.14
N GLY A 500 2.79 0.70 4.43
CA GLY A 500 3.94 0.71 3.53
C GLY A 500 5.25 1.03 4.24
N GLY A 501 6.28 1.31 3.45
CA GLY A 501 7.59 1.71 3.98
C GLY A 501 8.15 0.72 5.00
N ASN A 502 8.58 1.25 6.15
CA ASN A 502 9.13 0.48 7.28
C ASN A 502 8.16 0.43 8.48
N ALA A 503 6.88 0.71 8.26
CA ALA A 503 5.89 0.67 9.32
C ALA A 503 5.55 -0.77 9.72
N GLU A 504 5.34 -0.99 11.01
CA GLU A 504 4.81 -2.25 11.54
C GLU A 504 3.51 -1.97 12.30
N LEU A 505 2.47 -2.75 11.99
CA LEU A 505 1.19 -2.76 12.70
C LEU A 505 1.02 -4.11 13.39
N VAL A 506 0.99 -4.11 14.72
CA VAL A 506 0.76 -5.32 15.53
C VAL A 506 -0.64 -5.25 16.12
N ILE A 507 -1.55 -6.06 15.59
CA ILE A 507 -2.89 -6.24 16.15
C ILE A 507 -2.82 -7.37 17.15
N GLY A 508 -2.61 -7.03 18.43
CA GLY A 508 -2.50 -8.02 19.49
C GLY A 508 -3.78 -8.83 19.67
N SER A 509 -3.71 -9.92 20.44
CA SER A 509 -4.86 -10.83 20.65
C SER A 509 -6.17 -10.20 21.16
N ALA A 510 -6.12 -9.02 21.79
CA ALA A 510 -7.30 -8.24 22.20
C ALA A 510 -7.72 -7.15 21.19
N GLY A 511 -6.87 -6.88 20.20
CA GLY A 511 -7.06 -5.89 19.15
C GLY A 511 -8.09 -6.34 18.12
N ASN A 512 -8.90 -5.39 17.65
CA ASN A 512 -9.86 -5.59 16.58
C ASN A 512 -9.92 -4.33 15.71
N LEU A 513 -9.30 -4.37 14.53
CA LEU A 513 -9.35 -3.28 13.57
C LEU A 513 -10.38 -3.58 12.48
N THR A 514 -11.22 -2.61 12.16
CA THR A 514 -12.13 -2.68 11.01
C THR A 514 -11.85 -1.55 10.03
N SER A 515 -11.52 -1.89 8.79
CA SER A 515 -11.54 -1.00 7.63
C SER A 515 -12.88 -1.15 6.92
N LEU A 516 -13.63 -0.04 6.75
CA LEU A 516 -14.93 -0.04 6.06
C LEU A 516 -14.81 -0.01 4.53
N MET A 517 -13.59 0.17 4.02
CA MET A 517 -13.21 0.01 2.62
C MET A 517 -12.13 -1.06 2.51
N ASP A 518 -11.23 -0.92 1.55
CA ASP A 518 -10.09 -1.77 1.30
C ASP A 518 -8.94 -1.56 2.29
N ILE A 519 -8.01 -2.52 2.29
CA ILE A 519 -6.71 -2.43 2.94
C ILE A 519 -5.63 -2.58 1.86
N ASN A 520 -4.73 -1.59 1.75
CA ASN A 520 -3.60 -1.63 0.84
C ASN A 520 -2.30 -1.76 1.59
N GLN A 521 -1.57 -2.85 1.36
CA GLN A 521 -0.23 -3.03 1.88
C GLN A 521 0.79 -2.98 0.74
N THR A 522 1.54 -1.89 0.67
CA THR A 522 2.59 -1.64 -0.33
C THR A 522 4.01 -1.91 0.18
N GLY A 523 4.13 -2.33 1.44
CA GLY A 523 5.36 -2.60 2.17
C GLY A 523 5.06 -2.85 3.65
N GLY A 524 6.05 -2.63 4.53
CA GLY A 524 5.86 -2.79 5.98
C GLY A 524 5.49 -4.20 6.42
N HIS A 525 5.04 -4.32 7.66
CA HIS A 525 4.63 -5.58 8.30
C HIS A 525 3.31 -5.38 9.04
N ILE A 526 2.33 -6.25 8.77
CA ILE A 526 1.11 -6.36 9.57
C ILE A 526 1.14 -7.72 10.27
N SER A 527 1.15 -7.72 11.61
CA SER A 527 0.98 -8.92 12.43
C SER A 527 -0.43 -8.94 13.03
N VAL A 528 -1.18 -10.02 12.79
CA VAL A 528 -2.59 -10.17 13.18
C VAL A 528 -2.73 -11.33 14.16
N ASP A 529 -2.65 -11.06 15.46
CA ASP A 529 -2.97 -12.02 16.52
C ASP A 529 -4.43 -11.91 17.01
N GLY A 530 -5.01 -10.72 16.86
CA GLY A 530 -6.42 -10.44 17.14
C GLY A 530 -7.30 -10.63 15.90
N VAL A 531 -8.05 -9.58 15.56
CA VAL A 531 -8.93 -9.57 14.38
C VAL A 531 -8.64 -8.36 13.49
N LEU A 532 -8.48 -8.60 12.20
CA LEU A 532 -8.46 -7.56 11.16
C LEU A 532 -9.66 -7.76 10.24
N ASN A 533 -10.49 -6.75 10.06
CA ASN A 533 -11.65 -6.78 9.18
C ASN A 533 -11.44 -5.78 8.05
N SER A 534 -11.69 -6.22 6.82
CA SER A 534 -11.76 -5.40 5.61
C SER A 534 -13.12 -5.65 4.97
N VAL A 535 -13.93 -4.60 4.82
CA VAL A 535 -15.21 -4.70 4.09
C VAL A 535 -14.94 -4.82 2.59
N GLY A 536 -13.95 -4.08 2.09
CA GLY A 536 -13.41 -4.26 0.74
C GLY A 536 -12.27 -5.28 0.70
N ASP A 537 -11.58 -5.36 -0.43
CA ASP A 537 -10.46 -6.28 -0.60
C ASP A 537 -9.23 -5.87 0.23
N TYR A 538 -8.45 -6.86 0.66
CA TYR A 538 -7.10 -6.64 1.18
C TYR A 538 -6.10 -7.00 0.08
N THR A 539 -5.42 -5.99 -0.44
CA THR A 539 -4.31 -6.16 -1.40
C THR A 539 -2.96 -6.07 -0.72
N LEU A 540 -2.19 -7.16 -0.76
CA LEU A 540 -0.80 -7.26 -0.33
C LEU A 540 0.12 -7.17 -1.55
N PHE A 541 0.54 -5.96 -1.91
CA PHE A 541 1.51 -5.73 -2.98
C PHE A 541 2.91 -6.23 -2.59
N PHE A 542 3.41 -5.78 -1.44
CA PHE A 542 4.70 -6.15 -0.84
C PHE A 542 4.60 -6.10 0.68
N GLY A 543 5.63 -6.61 1.37
CA GLY A 543 5.70 -6.60 2.83
C GLY A 543 5.40 -7.97 3.45
N TYR A 544 5.18 -7.95 4.77
CA TYR A 544 4.92 -9.15 5.57
C TYR A 544 3.49 -9.11 6.15
N LEU A 545 2.79 -10.24 6.07
CA LEU A 545 1.56 -10.51 6.79
C LEU A 545 1.78 -11.72 7.68
N THR A 546 1.72 -11.52 9.01
CA THR A 546 1.95 -12.57 10.01
C THR A 546 0.82 -12.61 11.04
N GLY A 547 0.93 -13.48 12.04
CA GLY A 547 0.07 -13.58 13.21
C GLY A 547 -0.77 -14.85 13.27
N ALA A 548 -1.38 -15.09 14.43
CA ALA A 548 -2.19 -16.29 14.74
C ALA A 548 -3.72 -16.06 14.70
N GLY A 549 -4.13 -14.89 14.25
CA GLY A 549 -5.48 -14.37 14.38
C GLY A 549 -6.37 -14.62 13.17
N ILE A 550 -7.37 -13.75 13.02
CA ILE A 550 -8.37 -13.82 11.96
C ILE A 550 -8.33 -12.55 11.12
N LEU A 551 -8.15 -12.73 9.82
CA LEU A 551 -8.36 -11.72 8.80
C LEU A 551 -9.71 -11.98 8.11
N ASN A 552 -10.68 -11.11 8.29
CA ASN A 552 -11.96 -11.13 7.58
C ASN A 552 -11.87 -10.21 6.36
N SER A 553 -11.96 -10.73 5.15
CA SER A 553 -11.93 -9.94 3.91
C SER A 553 -12.59 -10.74 2.79
N PRO A 554 -13.43 -10.16 1.89
CA PRO A 554 -13.94 -10.89 0.73
C PRO A 554 -12.83 -11.58 -0.08
N PHE A 555 -11.75 -10.83 -0.35
CA PHE A 555 -10.53 -11.33 -0.96
C PHE A 555 -9.28 -10.83 -0.24
N LEU A 556 -8.34 -11.75 0.02
CA LEU A 556 -6.93 -11.44 0.25
C LEU A 556 -6.17 -11.68 -1.06
N THR A 557 -5.68 -10.62 -1.69
CA THR A 557 -4.87 -10.70 -2.92
C THR A 557 -3.41 -10.42 -2.59
N ASN A 558 -2.60 -11.48 -2.51
CA ASN A 558 -1.16 -11.36 -2.40
C ASN A 558 -0.54 -11.31 -3.81
N ILE A 559 0.11 -10.20 -4.12
CA ILE A 559 0.81 -9.99 -5.40
C ILE A 559 2.27 -10.40 -5.25
N ALA A 560 3.02 -9.81 -4.33
CA ALA A 560 4.44 -10.10 -4.12
C ALA A 560 4.89 -9.97 -2.66
N GLY A 561 3.94 -10.04 -1.71
CA GLY A 561 4.25 -10.07 -0.28
C GLY A 561 4.52 -11.47 0.24
N THR A 562 4.96 -11.51 1.50
CA THR A 562 5.20 -12.73 2.26
C THR A 562 4.11 -12.93 3.31
N ILE A 563 3.46 -14.09 3.29
CA ILE A 563 2.56 -14.51 4.35
C ILE A 563 3.29 -15.53 5.22
N ALA A 564 3.29 -15.35 6.54
CA ALA A 564 3.85 -16.30 7.50
C ALA A 564 2.88 -16.48 8.68
N PRO A 565 2.03 -17.52 8.69
CA PRO A 565 1.15 -17.77 9.83
C PRO A 565 1.95 -17.86 11.15
N GLY A 566 1.45 -17.26 12.23
CA GLY A 566 2.23 -17.07 13.45
C GLY A 566 3.31 -16.01 13.28
N ASP A 567 4.52 -16.25 13.78
CA ASP A 567 5.70 -15.46 13.46
C ASP A 567 6.84 -16.44 13.18
N ILE A 568 7.91 -15.98 12.51
CA ILE A 568 9.05 -16.84 12.19
C ILE A 568 9.59 -17.53 13.45
N GLY A 569 9.45 -18.86 13.49
CA GLY A 569 9.87 -19.74 14.57
C GLY A 569 8.75 -20.25 15.48
N ASN A 570 7.51 -19.77 15.32
CA ASN A 570 6.33 -20.20 16.09
C ASN A 570 5.34 -20.91 15.17
N ILE A 571 4.95 -22.13 15.53
CA ILE A 571 4.03 -22.92 14.71
C ILE A 571 2.58 -22.60 15.07
N GLU A 572 1.89 -21.85 14.20
CA GLU A 572 0.53 -21.36 14.43
C GLU A 572 -0.34 -21.33 13.16
N THR A 573 -1.59 -20.85 13.30
CA THR A 573 -2.55 -20.79 12.20
C THR A 573 -3.01 -19.35 12.00
N LEU A 574 -2.88 -18.84 10.78
CA LEU A 574 -3.50 -17.59 10.36
C LEU A 574 -4.76 -17.93 9.58
N THR A 575 -5.89 -17.36 9.99
CA THR A 575 -7.18 -17.60 9.33
C THR A 575 -7.52 -16.43 8.42
N VAL A 576 -7.77 -16.73 7.13
CA VAL A 576 -8.40 -15.82 6.18
C VAL A 576 -9.86 -16.24 6.04
N ASP A 577 -10.76 -15.49 6.67
CA ASP A 577 -12.19 -15.67 6.48
C ASP A 577 -12.64 -14.91 5.22
N GLY A 578 -12.64 -15.65 4.11
CA GLY A 578 -12.84 -15.16 2.75
C GLY A 578 -11.98 -15.92 1.75
N SER A 579 -11.89 -15.42 0.52
CA SER A 579 -11.09 -16.04 -0.54
C SER A 579 -9.66 -15.51 -0.56
N ALA A 580 -8.70 -16.31 -1.02
CA ALA A 580 -7.30 -15.91 -1.13
C ALA A 580 -6.75 -16.13 -2.55
N VAL A 581 -6.08 -15.13 -3.09
CA VAL A 581 -5.36 -15.17 -4.37
C VAL A 581 -3.88 -14.94 -4.10
N LEU A 582 -3.06 -15.95 -4.37
CA LEU A 582 -1.60 -15.87 -4.27
C LEU A 582 -1.03 -15.86 -5.69
N SER A 583 -0.37 -14.77 -6.09
CA SER A 583 0.21 -14.64 -7.43
C SER A 583 1.53 -15.41 -7.54
N SER A 584 2.09 -15.52 -8.75
CA SER A 584 3.42 -16.10 -8.95
C SER A 584 4.56 -15.33 -8.25
N GLY A 585 4.33 -14.08 -7.87
CA GLY A 585 5.27 -13.27 -7.08
C GLY A 585 5.18 -13.50 -5.58
N SER A 586 4.14 -14.18 -5.08
CA SER A 586 3.89 -14.36 -3.65
C SER A 586 4.85 -15.35 -3.00
N SER A 587 5.15 -15.11 -1.72
CA SER A 587 5.88 -16.03 -0.86
C SER A 587 5.03 -16.47 0.33
N LEU A 588 5.13 -17.75 0.68
CA LEU A 588 4.53 -18.31 1.89
C LEU A 588 5.66 -18.89 2.75
N MET A 589 5.82 -18.44 3.98
CA MET A 589 6.79 -19.00 4.92
C MET A 589 6.05 -19.86 5.94
N ILE A 590 6.50 -21.11 6.10
CA ILE A 590 5.85 -22.11 6.94
C ILE A 590 6.90 -22.72 7.88
N ASP A 591 6.76 -22.48 9.17
CA ASP A 591 7.46 -23.20 10.22
C ASP A 591 6.97 -24.65 10.29
N ILE A 592 7.91 -25.59 10.32
CA ILE A 592 7.61 -27.03 10.38
C ILE A 592 8.33 -27.73 11.52
N GLY A 593 7.59 -28.62 12.17
CA GLY A 593 7.95 -29.25 13.42
C GLY A 593 8.26 -30.73 13.33
N SER A 594 7.85 -31.47 14.36
CA SER A 594 7.74 -32.92 14.24
C SER A 594 6.65 -33.30 13.22
N ASN A 595 6.72 -34.50 12.66
CA ASN A 595 5.79 -34.98 11.64
C ASN A 595 4.32 -34.59 11.91
N GLY A 596 3.70 -33.91 10.94
CA GLY A 596 2.31 -33.44 11.00
C GLY A 596 2.08 -32.11 11.75
N ILE A 597 3.12 -31.49 12.29
CA ILE A 597 3.04 -30.19 12.99
C ILE A 597 3.68 -29.12 12.09
N SER A 598 2.88 -28.15 11.62
CA SER A 598 3.33 -27.05 10.78
C SER A 598 2.44 -25.83 10.97
N ASP A 599 2.91 -24.67 10.51
CA ASP A 599 2.04 -23.54 10.26
C ASP A 599 0.91 -23.92 9.32
N VAL A 600 -0.22 -23.23 9.47
CA VAL A 600 -1.37 -23.39 8.57
C VAL A 600 -1.89 -22.03 8.14
N LEU A 601 -1.92 -21.78 6.83
CA LEU A 601 -2.78 -20.76 6.24
C LEU A 601 -4.17 -21.35 6.01
N SER A 602 -5.14 -20.97 6.84
CA SER A 602 -6.51 -21.49 6.80
C SER A 602 -7.43 -20.53 6.07
N ILE A 603 -7.96 -20.93 4.92
CA ILE A 603 -8.84 -20.11 4.07
C ILE A 603 -10.27 -20.68 4.13
N THR A 604 -11.27 -19.83 4.38
CA THR A 604 -12.68 -20.30 4.42
C THR A 604 -13.37 -20.23 3.06
N GLY A 605 -12.96 -19.34 2.16
CA GLY A 605 -13.45 -19.20 0.80
C GLY A 605 -12.61 -19.95 -0.24
N ASP A 606 -12.66 -19.50 -1.49
CA ASP A 606 -11.89 -20.09 -2.59
C ASP A 606 -10.39 -19.77 -2.46
N SER A 607 -9.54 -20.63 -3.02
CA SER A 607 -8.10 -20.36 -3.07
C SER A 607 -7.56 -20.47 -4.50
N SER A 608 -6.86 -19.42 -4.95
CA SER A 608 -6.11 -19.42 -6.19
C SER A 608 -4.62 -19.35 -5.86
N LEU A 609 -3.88 -20.41 -6.19
CA LEU A 609 -2.53 -20.63 -5.71
C LEU A 609 -1.49 -20.36 -6.79
N GLY A 610 -0.49 -19.59 -6.41
CA GLY A 610 0.70 -19.27 -7.16
C GLY A 610 1.84 -18.89 -6.21
N GLY A 611 3.07 -18.86 -6.72
CA GLY A 611 4.24 -18.43 -5.96
C GLY A 611 5.04 -19.58 -5.36
N THR A 612 5.82 -19.27 -4.32
CA THR A 612 6.77 -20.20 -3.70
C THR A 612 6.57 -20.32 -2.19
N VAL A 613 6.50 -21.55 -1.69
CA VAL A 613 6.54 -21.85 -0.26
C VAL A 613 7.98 -22.11 0.20
N PHE A 614 8.34 -21.51 1.33
CA PHE A 614 9.60 -21.69 2.04
C PHE A 614 9.30 -22.35 3.39
N PHE A 615 9.96 -23.46 3.68
CA PHE A 615 9.78 -24.17 4.95
C PHE A 615 10.94 -23.84 5.89
N ASN A 616 10.62 -23.42 7.12
CA ASN A 616 11.58 -23.20 8.18
C ASN A 616 11.57 -24.38 9.16
N PRO A 617 12.54 -25.30 9.09
CA PRO A 617 12.50 -26.55 9.84
C PRO A 617 13.04 -26.41 11.27
N ASN A 618 12.38 -27.09 12.22
CA ASN A 618 12.98 -27.38 13.50
C ASN A 618 13.74 -28.73 13.50
N LEU A 619 14.40 -29.06 14.62
CA LEU A 619 15.19 -30.29 14.77
C LEU A 619 14.37 -31.60 14.67
N GLY A 620 13.05 -31.54 14.60
CA GLY A 620 12.14 -32.69 14.45
C GLY A 620 11.89 -33.11 13.00
N VAL A 621 12.25 -32.29 12.02
CA VAL A 621 11.96 -32.54 10.60
C VAL A 621 12.83 -33.65 10.03
N ARG A 622 12.21 -34.64 9.39
CA ARG A 622 12.88 -35.78 8.75
C ARG A 622 12.30 -36.08 7.38
N SER A 623 13.07 -36.80 6.57
CA SER A 623 12.53 -37.46 5.38
C SER A 623 11.36 -38.38 5.74
N GLY A 624 10.34 -38.39 4.89
CA GLY A 624 9.07 -39.08 5.09
C GLY A 624 8.07 -38.33 5.97
N ASN A 625 8.41 -37.16 6.52
CA ASN A 625 7.43 -36.33 7.23
C ASN A 625 6.44 -35.69 6.25
N THR A 626 5.19 -35.58 6.67
CA THR A 626 4.13 -34.94 5.90
C THR A 626 3.52 -33.80 6.72
N TYR A 627 3.28 -32.66 6.06
CA TYR A 627 2.69 -31.46 6.66
C TYR A 627 1.51 -30.99 5.83
N THR A 628 0.42 -30.58 6.47
CA THR A 628 -0.68 -29.86 5.83
C THR A 628 -0.57 -28.41 6.24
N PHE A 629 -0.18 -27.53 5.32
CA PHE A 629 0.16 -26.14 5.63
C PHE A 629 -0.77 -25.10 5.00
N LEU A 630 -1.68 -25.56 4.14
CA LEU A 630 -2.74 -24.73 3.57
C LEU A 630 -4.03 -25.55 3.53
N THR A 631 -5.12 -24.96 3.97
CA THR A 631 -6.47 -25.53 3.88
C THR A 631 -7.42 -24.52 3.28
N THR A 632 -8.38 -24.97 2.46
CA THR A 632 -9.47 -24.16 1.93
C THR A 632 -10.81 -24.89 2.12
N SER A 633 -11.88 -24.16 2.41
CA SER A 633 -13.25 -24.73 2.41
C SER A 633 -13.99 -24.49 1.09
N GLY A 634 -13.47 -23.62 0.21
CA GLY A 634 -13.97 -23.36 -1.14
C GLY A 634 -13.27 -24.21 -2.20
N LEU A 635 -13.31 -23.73 -3.44
CA LEU A 635 -12.62 -24.34 -4.58
C LEU A 635 -11.13 -23.96 -4.58
N GLN A 636 -10.26 -24.96 -4.75
CA GLN A 636 -8.84 -24.74 -4.97
C GLN A 636 -8.50 -24.75 -6.47
N SER A 637 -7.70 -23.78 -6.90
CA SER A 637 -7.14 -23.68 -8.25
C SER A 637 -5.67 -23.25 -8.21
N GLY A 638 -4.92 -23.50 -9.28
CA GLY A 638 -3.49 -23.18 -9.35
C GLY A 638 -2.61 -24.12 -8.52
N GLU A 639 -1.29 -23.87 -8.55
CA GLU A 639 -0.28 -24.68 -7.87
C GLU A 639 0.82 -23.79 -7.28
N LEU A 640 1.25 -24.14 -6.06
CA LEU A 640 2.46 -23.60 -5.42
C LEU A 640 3.69 -24.36 -5.89
N SER A 641 4.82 -23.65 -5.94
CA SER A 641 6.16 -24.26 -5.97
C SER A 641 6.77 -24.28 -4.56
N ALA A 642 7.75 -25.14 -4.30
CA ALA A 642 8.44 -25.17 -3.01
C ALA A 642 9.95 -24.99 -3.19
N ALA A 643 10.56 -24.20 -2.31
CA ALA A 643 12.01 -24.13 -2.18
C ALA A 643 12.55 -25.34 -1.43
N ASN A 644 13.79 -25.75 -1.75
CA ASN A 644 14.48 -26.78 -0.99
C ASN A 644 14.76 -26.31 0.44
N ILE A 645 14.57 -27.19 1.42
CA ILE A 645 14.90 -26.92 2.83
C ILE A 645 16.42 -26.94 3.00
N SER A 646 17.07 -27.91 2.37
CA SER A 646 18.53 -28.05 2.29
C SER A 646 18.90 -28.74 0.98
N SER A 647 20.19 -28.94 0.72
CA SER A 647 20.65 -29.75 -0.41
C SER A 647 20.21 -31.22 -0.33
N ILE A 648 19.78 -31.67 0.86
CA ILE A 648 19.34 -33.03 1.14
C ILE A 648 17.82 -33.11 1.26
N LEU A 649 17.15 -32.17 1.92
CA LEU A 649 15.71 -32.23 2.13
C LEU A 649 14.96 -31.35 1.13
N THR A 650 14.16 -32.02 0.30
CA THR A 650 13.30 -31.38 -0.70
C THR A 650 11.83 -31.64 -0.36
N PRO A 651 11.02 -30.59 -0.18
CA PRO A 651 9.57 -30.73 -0.05
C PRO A 651 8.94 -31.03 -1.42
N VAL A 652 8.12 -32.07 -1.47
CA VAL A 652 7.29 -32.43 -2.61
C VAL A 652 5.84 -32.11 -2.28
N LEU A 653 5.25 -31.18 -3.02
CA LEU A 653 3.89 -30.71 -2.77
C LEU A 653 2.85 -31.63 -3.43
N THR A 654 1.72 -31.79 -2.75
CA THR A 654 0.50 -32.39 -3.30
C THR A 654 -0.66 -31.44 -3.08
N HIS A 655 -1.25 -30.97 -4.18
CA HIS A 655 -2.42 -30.09 -4.20
C HIS A 655 -3.68 -30.94 -4.23
N ASN A 656 -4.29 -31.15 -3.06
CA ASN A 656 -5.57 -31.83 -2.94
C ASN A 656 -6.72 -30.85 -3.17
N ILE A 657 -7.96 -31.34 -3.23
CA ILE A 657 -9.14 -30.52 -3.50
C ILE A 657 -9.31 -29.34 -2.52
N ASN A 658 -9.00 -29.56 -1.23
CA ASN A 658 -9.24 -28.60 -0.14
C ASN A 658 -7.98 -28.33 0.72
N SER A 659 -6.81 -28.78 0.28
CA SER A 659 -5.58 -28.63 1.08
C SER A 659 -4.33 -28.84 0.27
N VAL A 660 -3.24 -28.19 0.67
CA VAL A 660 -1.90 -28.48 0.15
C VAL A 660 -1.07 -29.15 1.22
N THR A 661 -0.45 -30.27 0.84
CA THR A 661 0.42 -31.04 1.74
C THR A 661 1.84 -31.11 1.20
N ALA A 662 2.84 -31.06 2.06
CA ALA A 662 4.24 -31.27 1.72
C ALA A 662 4.73 -32.60 2.28
N LEU A 663 5.27 -33.48 1.43
CA LEU A 663 6.06 -34.64 1.82
C LEU A 663 7.54 -34.26 1.76
N ILE A 664 8.28 -34.43 2.85
CA ILE A 664 9.72 -34.17 2.85
C ILE A 664 10.45 -35.39 2.30
N GLU A 665 11.06 -35.26 1.15
CA GLU A 665 11.89 -36.30 0.54
C GLU A 665 13.38 -36.01 0.76
N ALA A 666 14.17 -37.07 0.88
CA ALA A 666 15.61 -36.95 0.90
C ALA A 666 16.18 -37.14 -0.51
N GLY A 667 16.90 -36.12 -0.98
CA GLY A 667 17.82 -36.20 -2.11
C GLY A 667 19.13 -36.90 -1.75
N SER A 668 20.02 -36.96 -2.73
CA SER A 668 21.33 -37.60 -2.59
C SER A 668 22.32 -36.66 -1.89
N TYR A 669 23.15 -37.23 -1.00
CA TYR A 669 24.29 -36.53 -0.43
C TYR A 669 25.32 -36.07 -1.47
N ASN A 670 25.26 -36.58 -2.71
CA ASN A 670 26.06 -36.05 -3.82
C ASN A 670 25.72 -34.60 -4.16
N ASN A 671 24.53 -34.11 -3.82
CA ASN A 671 24.12 -32.72 -4.05
C ASN A 671 24.91 -31.73 -3.18
N ALA A 672 25.41 -32.16 -2.02
CA ALA A 672 26.07 -31.33 -1.03
C ALA A 672 27.61 -31.35 -1.11
N ILE A 673 28.20 -32.06 -2.09
CA ILE A 673 29.65 -32.31 -2.17
C ILE A 673 30.21 -32.06 -3.57
N SER A 674 31.53 -31.83 -3.66
CA SER A 674 32.21 -31.89 -4.95
C SER A 674 32.46 -33.33 -5.38
N THR A 675 31.98 -33.72 -6.56
CA THR A 675 32.21 -35.06 -7.14
C THR A 675 33.67 -35.35 -7.45
N SER A 676 34.53 -34.33 -7.50
CA SER A 676 35.99 -34.48 -7.62
C SER A 676 36.63 -35.02 -6.34
N ASN A 677 35.99 -34.85 -5.18
CA ASN A 677 36.44 -35.41 -3.92
C ASN A 677 35.93 -36.85 -3.78
N SER A 678 36.77 -37.80 -4.17
CA SER A 678 36.48 -39.24 -4.12
C SER A 678 36.13 -39.77 -2.73
N LEU A 679 36.66 -39.18 -1.65
CA LEU A 679 36.33 -39.53 -0.27
C LEU A 679 34.87 -39.15 0.03
N HIS A 680 34.53 -37.88 -0.21
CA HIS A 680 33.16 -37.38 -0.03
C HIS A 680 32.16 -38.17 -0.87
N ALA A 681 32.47 -38.43 -2.14
CA ALA A 681 31.61 -39.19 -3.04
C ALA A 681 31.38 -40.64 -2.55
N SER A 682 32.38 -41.25 -1.93
CA SER A 682 32.26 -42.60 -1.37
C SER A 682 31.35 -42.62 -0.15
N TYR A 683 31.51 -41.66 0.77
CA TYR A 683 30.63 -41.57 1.94
C TYR A 683 29.21 -41.13 1.58
N ALA A 684 29.04 -40.19 0.65
CA ALA A 684 27.72 -39.79 0.15
C ALA A 684 26.98 -41.01 -0.40
N LYS A 685 27.64 -41.83 -1.24
CA LYS A 685 27.06 -43.06 -1.76
C LYS A 685 26.72 -44.07 -0.65
N LEU A 686 27.55 -44.18 0.39
CA LEU A 686 27.25 -45.04 1.54
C LEU A 686 26.04 -44.54 2.31
N LEU A 687 25.96 -43.25 2.64
CA LEU A 687 24.80 -42.66 3.30
C LEU A 687 23.53 -42.88 2.47
N ASP A 688 23.57 -42.57 1.17
CA ASP A 688 22.44 -42.76 0.28
C ASP A 688 21.99 -44.24 0.22
N SER A 689 22.94 -45.18 0.14
CA SER A 689 22.62 -46.62 0.03
C SER A 689 22.10 -47.24 1.34
N ASN A 690 22.35 -46.60 2.48
CA ASN A 690 22.01 -47.13 3.80
C ASN A 690 20.91 -46.30 4.49
N ARG A 691 20.21 -45.41 3.78
CA ARG A 691 19.16 -44.55 4.36
C ARG A 691 18.00 -45.34 4.97
N ASP A 692 17.59 -46.43 4.33
CA ASP A 692 16.48 -47.27 4.77
C ASP A 692 16.87 -48.33 5.82
N LEU A 693 18.14 -48.36 6.24
CA LEU A 693 18.62 -49.29 7.26
C LEU A 693 18.48 -48.69 8.66
N GLY A 694 17.76 -49.39 9.55
CA GLY A 694 17.56 -48.94 10.93
C GLY A 694 18.87 -48.77 11.70
N GLY A 695 18.94 -47.75 12.56
CA GLY A 695 20.08 -47.48 13.44
C GLY A 695 20.97 -46.30 13.04
N LEU A 696 20.71 -45.65 11.89
CA LEU A 696 21.41 -44.44 11.44
C LEU A 696 20.56 -43.16 11.57
N ASP A 697 19.39 -43.24 12.22
CA ASP A 697 18.43 -42.13 12.31
C ASP A 697 19.04 -40.86 12.91
N ALA A 698 19.90 -41.00 13.93
CA ALA A 698 20.58 -39.88 14.57
C ALA A 698 21.61 -39.19 13.65
N VAL A 699 22.20 -39.94 12.71
CA VAL A 699 23.14 -39.40 11.72
C VAL A 699 22.39 -38.56 10.70
N TYR A 700 21.32 -39.11 10.10
CA TYR A 700 20.49 -38.38 9.15
C TYR A 700 19.78 -37.19 9.79
N ALA A 701 19.30 -37.32 11.03
CA ALA A 701 18.71 -36.23 11.80
C ALA A 701 19.61 -34.99 11.89
N THR A 702 20.92 -35.19 11.94
CA THR A 702 21.90 -34.10 12.04
C THR A 702 22.30 -33.61 10.65
N LEU A 703 22.63 -34.52 9.74
CA LEU A 703 23.19 -34.19 8.44
C LEU A 703 22.17 -33.66 7.44
N ASP A 704 20.91 -34.12 7.49
CA ASP A 704 19.89 -33.74 6.49
C ASP A 704 19.54 -32.25 6.52
N LEU A 705 19.63 -31.61 7.69
CA LEU A 705 19.40 -30.18 7.89
C LEU A 705 20.68 -29.34 7.89
N SER A 706 21.84 -29.98 7.77
CA SER A 706 23.14 -29.30 7.81
C SER A 706 23.43 -28.58 6.49
N SER A 707 24.23 -27.52 6.56
CA SER A 707 24.76 -26.87 5.36
C SER A 707 25.73 -27.77 4.61
N ASP A 708 25.93 -27.52 3.31
CA ASP A 708 26.89 -28.27 2.48
C ASP A 708 28.29 -28.31 3.10
N SER A 709 28.75 -27.19 3.65
CA SER A 709 30.05 -27.09 4.32
C SER A 709 30.16 -28.02 5.53
N GLN A 710 29.14 -28.05 6.39
CA GLN A 710 29.11 -28.91 7.57
C GLN A 710 29.05 -30.40 7.18
N ILE A 711 28.27 -30.74 6.14
CA ILE A 711 28.24 -32.10 5.60
C ILE A 711 29.65 -32.49 5.16
N GLN A 712 30.32 -31.66 4.36
CA GLN A 712 31.69 -31.93 3.87
C GLN A 712 32.72 -32.06 5.01
N GLU A 713 32.62 -31.23 6.05
CA GLU A 713 33.47 -31.33 7.24
C GLU A 713 33.26 -32.65 7.98
N VAL A 714 32.00 -33.04 8.21
CA VAL A 714 31.68 -34.32 8.87
C VAL A 714 32.20 -35.49 8.05
N LEU A 715 31.98 -35.49 6.73
CA LEU A 715 32.49 -36.54 5.85
C LEU A 715 34.03 -36.64 5.87
N THR A 716 34.72 -35.50 6.00
CA THR A 716 36.18 -35.47 6.13
C THR A 716 36.62 -36.05 7.47
N SER A 717 35.91 -35.72 8.56
CA SER A 717 36.22 -36.22 9.91
C SER A 717 36.08 -37.74 10.05
N TRP A 718 35.30 -38.39 9.17
CA TRP A 718 35.13 -39.84 9.16
C TRP A 718 36.23 -40.59 8.40
N ALA A 719 37.14 -39.88 7.74
CA ALA A 719 38.26 -40.48 7.02
C ALA A 719 39.15 -41.31 7.97
N PRO A 720 39.46 -42.58 7.64
CA PRO A 720 40.32 -43.40 8.49
C PRO A 720 41.79 -43.10 8.20
N GLU A 721 42.25 -41.91 8.60
CA GLU A 721 43.62 -41.44 8.33
C GLU A 721 44.68 -42.31 9.07
N ALA A 722 44.38 -42.75 10.30
CA ALA A 722 45.33 -43.48 11.14
C ALA A 722 45.66 -44.92 10.69
N GLU A 723 44.83 -45.57 9.87
CA GLU A 723 45.00 -47.00 9.52
C GLU A 723 46.26 -47.25 8.67
N MET A 724 46.58 -46.32 7.76
CA MET A 724 47.80 -46.41 6.95
C MET A 724 49.06 -46.16 7.77
N THR A 725 48.99 -45.27 8.75
CA THR A 725 50.09 -44.99 9.66
C THR A 725 50.39 -46.16 10.58
N VAL A 726 49.36 -46.85 11.10
CA VAL A 726 49.55 -48.08 11.89
C VAL A 726 50.26 -49.18 11.06
N ARG A 727 49.84 -49.39 9.80
CA ARG A 727 50.46 -50.37 8.90
C ARG A 727 51.90 -50.00 8.55
N SER A 728 52.17 -48.72 8.33
CA SER A 728 53.50 -48.22 7.99
C SER A 728 54.46 -48.31 9.17
N LEU A 729 54.00 -47.98 10.38
CA LEU A 729 54.74 -48.16 11.62
C LEU A 729 55.04 -49.65 11.88
N ALA A 730 54.07 -50.54 11.67
CA ALA A 730 54.27 -51.99 11.83
C ALA A 730 55.33 -52.54 10.85
N LYS A 731 55.31 -52.07 9.60
CA LYS A 731 56.33 -52.41 8.60
C LYS A 731 57.71 -51.88 9.01
N ALA A 732 57.81 -50.59 9.35
CA ALA A 732 59.07 -49.98 9.77
C ALA A 732 59.68 -50.66 11.01
N THR A 733 58.83 -51.08 11.95
CA THR A 733 59.22 -51.85 13.14
C THR A 733 59.82 -53.21 12.76
N THR A 734 59.16 -53.92 11.85
CA THR A 734 59.60 -55.26 11.40
C THR A 734 60.90 -55.21 10.61
N ASP A 735 61.03 -54.23 9.70
CA ASP A 735 62.25 -54.02 8.92
C ASP A 735 63.45 -53.69 9.83
N THR A 736 63.23 -52.83 10.84
CA THR A 736 64.25 -52.46 11.82
C THR A 736 64.71 -53.68 12.65
N LEU A 737 63.78 -54.51 13.12
CA LEU A 737 64.10 -55.75 13.84
C LEU A 737 64.88 -56.75 12.97
N SER A 738 64.50 -56.90 11.70
CA SER A 738 65.18 -57.79 10.74
C SER A 738 66.62 -57.33 10.45
N GLN A 739 66.83 -56.03 10.24
CA GLN A 739 68.17 -55.45 10.07
C GLN A 739 69.03 -55.61 11.32
N PHE A 740 68.43 -55.46 12.50
CA PHE A 740 69.12 -55.70 13.76
C PHE A 740 69.61 -57.15 13.88
N HIS A 741 68.70 -58.13 13.71
CA HIS A 741 69.06 -59.54 13.84
C HIS A 741 70.08 -59.98 12.77
N SER A 742 69.96 -59.51 11.52
CA SER A 742 70.95 -59.81 10.47
C SER A 742 72.33 -59.20 10.75
N SER A 743 72.38 -57.96 11.24
CA SER A 743 73.62 -57.32 11.68
C SER A 743 74.26 -58.07 12.86
N ARG A 744 73.43 -58.54 13.80
CA ARG A 744 73.91 -59.29 14.96
C ARG A 744 74.47 -60.66 14.56
N LEU A 745 73.78 -61.39 13.69
CA LEU A 745 74.27 -62.65 13.13
C LEU A 745 75.61 -62.47 12.40
N ARG A 746 75.76 -61.37 11.65
CA ARG A 746 77.03 -61.04 10.97
C ARG A 746 78.17 -60.76 11.96
N ILE A 747 77.88 -60.14 13.10
CA ILE A 747 78.87 -59.92 14.18
C ILE A 747 79.26 -61.25 14.85
N MET A 748 78.31 -62.19 14.98
CA MET A 748 78.59 -63.54 15.46
C MET A 748 79.49 -64.34 14.50
N GLU A 749 79.34 -64.12 13.18
CA GLU A 749 80.08 -64.82 12.11
C GLU A 749 81.50 -64.26 11.87
N THR A 750 81.69 -62.94 11.92
CA THR A 750 82.94 -62.26 11.50
C THR A 750 84.08 -62.28 12.52
N GLY A 751 83.95 -63.03 13.62
CA GLY A 751 84.98 -63.14 14.67
C GLY A 751 85.03 -61.98 15.66
N SER A 752 84.17 -60.96 15.49
CA SER A 752 84.08 -59.76 16.35
C SER A 752 83.21 -59.95 17.61
N TRP A 753 82.73 -61.17 17.86
CA TRP A 753 81.95 -61.53 19.04
C TRP A 753 82.86 -61.77 20.25
N SER A 754 82.61 -61.08 21.37
CA SER A 754 83.36 -61.23 22.63
C SER A 754 82.48 -61.79 23.75
N GLY A 755 82.84 -62.96 24.28
CA GLY A 755 82.19 -63.51 25.47
C GLY A 755 82.52 -62.75 26.75
N GLY A 756 81.72 -62.93 27.80
CA GLY A 756 81.83 -62.21 29.08
C GLY A 756 81.40 -60.74 29.00
N SER A 757 80.64 -60.33 27.98
CA SER A 757 80.31 -58.92 27.70
C SER A 757 78.81 -58.67 27.53
N ILE A 758 78.40 -57.41 27.78
CA ILE A 758 77.09 -56.87 27.41
C ILE A 758 77.29 -55.93 26.22
N SER A 759 76.64 -56.23 25.11
CA SER A 759 76.67 -55.40 23.91
C SER A 759 75.43 -54.51 23.85
N VAL A 760 75.61 -53.19 23.76
CA VAL A 760 74.51 -52.25 23.55
C VAL A 760 74.61 -51.67 22.14
N MET A 761 73.56 -51.86 21.34
CA MET A 761 73.50 -51.47 19.93
C MET A 761 72.34 -50.50 19.66
N GLY A 762 72.55 -49.53 18.77
CA GLY A 762 71.53 -48.55 18.37
C GLY A 762 71.91 -47.12 18.72
N SER A 763 70.92 -46.21 18.69
CA SER A 763 71.07 -44.78 18.98
C SER A 763 70.48 -44.42 20.36
N PRO A 764 71.10 -44.82 21.48
CA PRO A 764 70.55 -44.61 22.81
C PRO A 764 70.40 -43.12 23.17
N GLY A 765 71.19 -42.22 22.55
CA GLY A 765 71.05 -40.77 22.73
C GLY A 765 69.69 -40.22 22.25
N LYS A 766 69.10 -40.79 21.20
CA LYS A 766 67.75 -40.40 20.72
C LYS A 766 66.61 -40.99 21.57
N ILE A 767 66.87 -42.09 22.29
CA ILE A 767 65.92 -42.68 23.25
C ILE A 767 65.97 -41.92 24.59
N ALA A 768 67.14 -41.36 24.95
CA ALA A 768 67.35 -40.63 26.20
C ALA A 768 66.60 -39.29 26.32
N SER A 769 66.01 -38.77 25.24
CA SER A 769 65.17 -37.57 25.26
C SER A 769 63.75 -37.82 25.80
N HIS A 770 63.33 -39.09 25.97
CA HIS A 770 62.02 -39.47 26.47
C HIS A 770 62.14 -40.15 27.86
N GLN A 771 61.92 -39.36 28.93
CA GLN A 771 62.26 -39.71 30.32
C GLN A 771 61.59 -41.00 30.86
N ASP A 772 60.40 -41.37 30.39
CA ASP A 772 59.63 -42.50 30.97
C ASP A 772 60.13 -43.89 30.53
N ALA A 773 60.75 -44.00 29.35
CA ALA A 773 61.21 -45.29 28.81
C ALA A 773 62.49 -45.82 29.48
N MET A 774 63.22 -44.98 30.24
CA MET A 774 64.51 -45.32 30.84
C MET A 774 64.47 -45.62 32.35
N ALA A 775 63.29 -45.64 32.98
CA ALA A 775 63.15 -45.93 34.42
C ALA A 775 63.93 -47.18 34.92
N PRO A 776 64.01 -48.31 34.17
CA PRO A 776 64.80 -49.47 34.60
C PRO A 776 66.31 -49.37 34.32
N MET A 777 66.80 -48.32 33.64
CA MET A 777 68.22 -48.19 33.20
C MET A 777 68.98 -47.02 33.84
N SER A 778 68.49 -46.46 34.95
CA SER A 778 69.00 -45.28 35.68
C SER A 778 70.52 -45.24 35.99
N ASN A 779 71.25 -46.36 35.89
CA ASN A 779 72.68 -46.43 36.20
C ASN A 779 73.59 -46.46 34.95
N VAL A 780 73.03 -46.31 33.74
CA VAL A 780 73.81 -46.30 32.50
C VAL A 780 74.15 -44.85 32.13
N LYS A 781 75.40 -44.43 32.37
CA LYS A 781 75.95 -43.22 31.73
C LYS A 781 76.03 -43.47 30.22
N VAL A 782 75.30 -42.67 29.45
CA VAL A 782 75.37 -42.58 27.99
C VAL A 782 76.26 -41.38 27.65
N SER A 783 77.35 -41.63 26.93
CA SER A 783 78.16 -40.59 26.29
C SER A 783 77.70 -40.47 24.83
N ASP A 784 77.54 -39.24 24.32
CA ASP A 784 77.24 -38.96 22.92
C ASP A 784 78.24 -39.66 21.99
N MET A 785 77.78 -40.68 21.26
CA MET A 785 78.51 -41.28 20.15
C MET A 785 77.52 -41.79 19.11
N ASP A 786 77.75 -41.36 17.87
CA ASP A 786 77.11 -41.81 16.64
C ASP A 786 77.33 -43.31 16.38
N ASN A 787 76.24 -44.01 16.03
CA ASN A 787 76.12 -45.22 15.19
C ASN A 787 77.11 -46.40 15.33
N GLU A 788 77.99 -46.48 16.33
CA GLU A 788 78.82 -47.66 16.58
C GLU A 788 78.41 -48.42 17.85
N ALA A 789 78.34 -49.75 17.74
CA ALA A 789 78.01 -50.66 18.83
C ALA A 789 78.96 -50.47 20.01
N SER A 790 78.43 -50.13 21.20
CA SER A 790 79.23 -50.01 22.40
C SER A 790 79.25 -51.35 23.15
N ILE A 791 80.44 -51.96 23.27
CA ILE A 791 80.64 -53.18 24.05
C ILE A 791 81.03 -52.77 25.47
N LYS A 792 80.17 -53.06 26.45
CA LYS A 792 80.52 -52.91 27.88
C LYS A 792 80.91 -54.28 28.44
N THR A 793 82.20 -54.46 28.69
CA THR A 793 82.72 -55.66 29.34
C THR A 793 82.48 -55.55 30.84
N ASN A 794 81.61 -56.41 31.40
CA ASN A 794 81.35 -56.46 32.83
C ASN A 794 81.85 -57.82 33.34
N LYS A 795 82.83 -57.84 34.25
CA LYS A 795 83.57 -59.04 34.72
C LYS A 795 82.71 -60.07 35.51
N LYS A 796 81.39 -60.12 35.32
CA LYS A 796 80.45 -61.02 36.01
C LYS A 796 79.65 -61.93 35.07
N ILE A 797 79.80 -61.84 33.75
CA ILE A 797 79.23 -62.79 32.78
C ILE A 797 80.31 -63.80 32.43
N ALA A 798 79.96 -65.08 32.31
CA ALA A 798 80.91 -66.14 31.92
C ALA A 798 81.43 -65.92 30.49
N ASP A 799 82.68 -66.28 30.24
CA ASP A 799 83.39 -65.99 28.98
C ASP A 799 82.80 -66.72 27.76
N ASP A 800 81.91 -67.69 27.97
CA ASP A 800 81.15 -68.38 26.93
C ASP A 800 79.76 -67.77 26.67
N TYR A 801 79.31 -66.78 27.44
CA TYR A 801 78.03 -66.09 27.27
C TYR A 801 78.19 -64.60 26.91
N SER A 802 77.23 -64.05 26.18
CA SER A 802 77.08 -62.60 26.00
C SER A 802 75.61 -62.21 26.04
N ILE A 803 75.32 -61.01 26.53
CA ILE A 803 73.97 -60.44 26.53
C ILE A 803 73.98 -59.27 25.56
N TYR A 804 72.95 -59.13 24.73
CA TYR A 804 72.76 -57.94 23.92
C TYR A 804 71.48 -57.19 24.32
N LEU A 805 71.56 -55.87 24.27
CA LEU A 805 70.46 -54.94 24.40
C LEU A 805 70.51 -54.00 23.21
N ALA A 806 69.40 -53.83 22.50
CA ALA A 806 69.31 -52.97 21.35
C ALA A 806 68.07 -52.10 21.45
N GLY A 807 68.28 -50.80 21.28
CA GLY A 807 67.21 -49.80 21.24
C GLY A 807 67.31 -49.04 19.93
N SER A 808 66.23 -49.04 19.15
CA SER A 808 66.13 -48.29 17.91
C SER A 808 64.97 -47.32 17.98
N PHE A 809 65.18 -46.10 17.48
CA PHE A 809 64.12 -45.12 17.28
C PHE A 809 63.66 -45.23 15.82
N ILE A 810 62.35 -45.39 15.63
CA ILE A 810 61.69 -45.33 14.33
C ILE A 810 61.23 -43.88 14.18
N ASP A 811 61.68 -43.24 13.11
CA ASP A 811 61.22 -41.92 12.70
C ASP A 811 60.98 -42.03 11.20
N GLY A 812 59.73 -41.90 10.81
CA GLY A 812 59.28 -42.20 9.48
C GLY A 812 58.17 -41.28 9.05
N SER A 813 57.93 -41.30 7.74
CA SER A 813 56.83 -40.55 7.14
C SER A 813 56.15 -41.48 6.16
N ALA A 814 54.84 -41.70 6.31
CA ALA A 814 54.04 -42.47 5.39
C ALA A 814 53.25 -41.54 4.47
N SER A 815 52.98 -41.98 3.25
CA SER A 815 51.94 -41.35 2.45
C SER A 815 50.59 -41.66 3.09
N VAL A 816 49.78 -40.63 3.32
CA VAL A 816 48.36 -40.77 3.65
C VAL A 816 47.62 -41.56 2.58
N MET A 817 46.43 -42.07 2.89
CA MET A 817 45.61 -42.76 1.89
C MET A 817 45.43 -41.91 0.63
N PRO A 818 45.40 -42.52 -0.57
CA PRO A 818 45.38 -41.82 -1.86
C PRO A 818 44.12 -40.98 -2.13
N PHE A 819 43.22 -40.87 -1.15
CA PHE A 819 41.97 -40.13 -1.20
C PHE A 819 42.02 -38.79 -0.43
N SER A 820 43.11 -38.51 0.30
CA SER A 820 43.36 -37.22 0.96
C SER A 820 44.01 -36.25 -0.05
N SER A 821 43.40 -35.07 -0.23
CA SER A 821 43.89 -34.00 -1.12
C SER A 821 45.16 -33.33 -0.62
N ASN A 822 45.48 -33.50 0.67
CA ASN A 822 46.75 -33.11 1.24
C ASN A 822 47.67 -34.33 1.26
N LEU A 823 48.49 -34.46 0.22
CA LEU A 823 49.61 -35.40 0.15
C LEU A 823 50.73 -35.08 1.18
N GLU A 824 50.39 -34.44 2.29
CA GLU A 824 51.31 -34.31 3.40
C GLU A 824 51.63 -35.72 3.92
N LYS A 825 52.92 -35.96 4.17
CA LYS A 825 53.31 -37.25 4.72
C LYS A 825 52.94 -37.26 6.19
N GLU A 826 52.17 -38.25 6.62
CA GLU A 826 51.95 -38.47 8.04
C GLU A 826 53.26 -38.92 8.68
N HIS A 827 53.76 -38.11 9.59
CA HIS A 827 54.93 -38.42 10.40
C HIS A 827 54.52 -39.40 11.50
N PHE A 828 55.29 -40.48 11.61
CA PHE A 828 55.15 -41.44 12.69
C PHE A 828 56.49 -41.67 13.33
N ASP A 829 56.49 -41.73 14.65
CA ASP A 829 57.64 -42.11 15.43
C ASP A 829 57.32 -43.30 16.35
N GLY A 830 58.36 -43.92 16.86
CA GLY A 830 58.25 -45.07 17.73
C GLY A 830 59.61 -45.53 18.19
N TRP A 831 59.63 -46.52 19.08
CA TRP A 831 60.87 -47.13 19.50
C TRP A 831 60.70 -48.64 19.57
N THR A 832 61.79 -49.36 19.32
CA THR A 832 61.87 -50.80 19.50
C THR A 832 62.95 -51.10 20.52
N LEU A 833 62.70 -52.11 21.36
CA LEU A 833 63.68 -52.65 22.27
C LEU A 833 63.80 -54.15 21.99
N SER A 834 65.03 -54.61 21.79
CA SER A 834 65.34 -56.03 21.61
C SER A 834 66.44 -56.41 22.58
N ALA A 835 66.28 -57.55 23.24
CA ALA A 835 67.25 -58.07 24.19
C ALA A 835 67.38 -59.57 23.98
N GLY A 836 68.57 -60.10 24.19
CA GLY A 836 68.79 -61.54 24.05
C GLY A 836 70.09 -62.00 24.68
N ILE A 837 70.23 -63.31 24.77
CA ILE A 837 71.38 -63.98 25.36
C ILE A 837 71.97 -64.92 24.32
N GLU A 838 73.28 -64.85 24.15
CA GLU A 838 74.04 -65.67 23.24
C GLU A 838 75.04 -66.54 23.99
N HIS A 839 75.18 -67.79 23.56
CA HIS A 839 76.07 -68.77 24.14
C HIS A 839 76.99 -69.36 23.07
N ALA A 840 78.30 -69.33 23.29
CA ALA A 840 79.29 -69.97 22.46
C ALA A 840 79.54 -71.40 22.94
N VAL A 841 78.85 -72.35 22.32
CA VAL A 841 78.99 -73.80 22.61
C VAL A 841 80.36 -74.33 22.15
N SER A 842 80.93 -73.74 21.08
CA SER A 842 82.31 -73.98 20.63
C SER A 842 82.81 -72.81 19.77
N GLU A 843 84.09 -72.80 19.38
CA GLU A 843 84.66 -71.76 18.48
C GLU A 843 83.91 -71.60 17.15
N LYS A 844 83.16 -72.62 16.71
CA LYS A 844 82.43 -72.61 15.43
C LYS A 844 80.91 -72.65 15.59
N ILE A 845 80.38 -72.80 16.80
CA ILE A 845 78.94 -72.93 17.05
C ILE A 845 78.56 -71.97 18.16
N LYS A 846 77.71 -71.01 17.81
CA LYS A 846 77.11 -70.05 18.72
C LYS A 846 75.59 -70.12 18.57
N LEU A 847 74.89 -70.05 19.69
CA LEU A 847 73.43 -70.07 19.77
C LEU A 847 72.95 -68.76 20.38
N GLY A 848 71.83 -68.22 19.91
CA GLY A 848 71.24 -66.98 20.44
C GLY A 848 69.74 -67.14 20.60
N ALA A 849 69.20 -66.55 21.67
CA ALA A 849 67.78 -66.43 21.97
C ALA A 849 67.41 -64.97 22.22
#